data_AF-A0A257J5R6-F1
#
_entry.id   AF-A0A257J5R6-F1
#
_cell.length_a   1.000
_cell.length_b   1.000
_cell.length_c   1.000
_cell.angle_alpha   90.00
_cell.angle_beta   90.00
_cell.angle_gamma   90.00
#
_symmetry.space_group_name_H-M   'P 1'
#
loop_
_entity.id
_entity.type
_entity.pdbx_description
1 polymer ?
#
loop_
_entity_poly.entity_id
_entity_poly.type
_entity_poly.pdbx_seq_one_letter_code
_entity_poly.pdbx_strand_id
1 'polypeptide(L)'
;MPTITTTAVRAGDFVNSVGVNTHLLFAGYSYLVPGVALSAVKYLGVKNVRDTPFGSTDLSQNGFWATFARDADIKFDFVIPPGSDNDVKDILRQIKALISLGIVNLIEGSNEPNGDYGALVGATPATVTGYQGELYAIGKASGVPVINMSILPYSYTVYNYAGNLTAISDYANAHPYLINGQTPLEVMRPIIPAAQIAANRPVIFTEFGLQNYNLSSDLVDETVRAKTLLAGLLDAFQLGVVKTYIYELLDDHANSADREDNFGLFTADGTPKISARAIHNLLYLLNDKPSVLSPMSLSVDLSGLTADDHYQLFQNADGSYWLALWNEVRAYGPNSLTLTNVPAHNVSLRFGSALDVAVFDPLVGTQSISTTSKTTTVNIAVPDHPILVRIGSSLSTGDLTPAAQSLQAAALNVTRWADASFAAPLVSAVNNGTQSADAALHQILIRAQSATSVATLAYQFFTGSTPGAGGMDYLVSPTGPNANNLNSAYYQSFSLENRYINFAVNLGKAGAGQASFQAGYGSLSLGDALSKAYATIFGSTPSAGKIALLLNGMVPDGLGGTETRAQYFAFYGQDGLNGLGTKAAMVGWLLGEAVKADIGDYALSNDAFLTAIANGTTTYGVDLIGQYNKPSYHYISG
;
A
#
# COMPACT_ATOMS: atom_id res chain seq x y z
N MET A 1 2.40 -28.08 19.59
CA MET A 1 2.27 -26.99 18.60
C MET A 1 3.65 -26.72 18.04
N PRO A 2 3.82 -26.58 16.73
CA PRO A 2 5.15 -26.34 16.17
C PRO A 2 5.52 -24.87 16.39
N THR A 3 6.37 -24.61 17.38
CA THR A 3 7.12 -23.35 17.43
C THR A 3 8.09 -23.36 16.25
N ILE A 4 7.94 -22.40 15.33
CA ILE A 4 8.83 -22.29 14.18
C ILE A 4 9.93 -21.32 14.57
N THR A 5 11.12 -21.86 14.78
CA THR A 5 12.36 -21.06 14.77
C THR A 5 12.96 -21.22 13.39
N THR A 6 12.55 -20.37 12.45
CA THR A 6 13.10 -20.36 11.09
C THR A 6 14.06 -19.20 10.92
N THR A 7 15.13 -19.45 10.17
CA THR A 7 16.03 -18.39 9.72
C THR A 7 15.35 -17.70 8.55
N ALA A 8 15.19 -16.37 8.63
CA ALA A 8 14.65 -15.63 7.50
C ALA A 8 15.60 -15.74 6.30
N VAL A 9 15.06 -15.68 5.09
CA VAL A 9 15.86 -15.47 3.87
C VAL A 9 15.73 -14.01 3.44
N ARG A 10 16.62 -13.50 2.59
CA ARG A 10 16.46 -12.10 2.14
C ARG A 10 15.28 -12.01 1.19
N ALA A 11 14.39 -11.03 1.39
CA ALA A 11 13.29 -10.81 0.45
C ALA A 11 13.81 -10.48 -0.96
N GLY A 12 14.94 -9.79 -1.05
CA GLY A 12 15.63 -9.54 -2.31
C GLY A 12 16.08 -10.81 -3.06
N ASP A 13 16.38 -11.92 -2.36
CA ASP A 13 16.73 -13.18 -3.03
C ASP A 13 15.51 -13.76 -3.76
N PHE A 14 14.31 -13.65 -3.17
CA PHE A 14 13.05 -14.01 -3.82
C PHE A 14 12.71 -13.09 -4.99
N VAL A 15 12.79 -11.76 -4.80
CA VAL A 15 12.52 -10.82 -5.91
C VAL A 15 13.46 -11.07 -7.09
N ASN A 16 14.72 -11.39 -6.83
CA ASN A 16 15.72 -11.70 -7.87
C ASN A 16 15.54 -13.08 -8.52
N SER A 17 14.73 -13.98 -7.95
CA SER A 17 14.41 -15.27 -8.55
C SER A 17 13.25 -15.20 -9.54
N VAL A 18 12.49 -14.09 -9.58
CA VAL A 18 11.35 -13.94 -10.49
C VAL A 18 11.78 -13.33 -11.83
N GLY A 19 11.34 -13.94 -12.93
CA GLY A 19 11.52 -13.43 -14.28
C GLY A 19 10.24 -13.53 -15.10
N VAL A 20 10.28 -13.02 -16.33
CA VAL A 20 9.16 -13.08 -17.28
C VAL A 20 9.67 -13.41 -18.68
N ASN A 21 8.89 -14.20 -19.43
CA ASN A 21 9.11 -14.45 -20.84
C ASN A 21 8.61 -13.29 -21.70
N THR A 22 9.32 -13.02 -22.79
CA THR A 22 8.91 -12.06 -23.82
C THR A 22 9.12 -12.62 -25.22
N HIS A 23 8.46 -12.02 -26.21
CA HIS A 23 8.68 -12.25 -27.64
C HIS A 23 9.10 -10.96 -28.34
N LEU A 24 10.14 -10.30 -27.82
CA LEU A 24 10.60 -9.02 -28.35
C LEU A 24 11.07 -9.19 -29.79
N LEU A 25 10.59 -8.30 -30.68
CA LEU A 25 10.88 -8.30 -32.11
C LEU A 25 10.29 -9.47 -32.92
N PHE A 26 9.41 -10.29 -32.34
CA PHE A 26 8.70 -11.33 -33.10
C PHE A 26 7.71 -10.67 -34.07
N ALA A 27 7.82 -11.06 -35.34
CA ALA A 27 7.00 -10.47 -36.41
C ALA A 27 5.53 -10.86 -36.24
N GLY A 28 4.64 -9.87 -36.27
CA GLY A 28 3.19 -10.05 -36.12
C GLY A 28 2.69 -9.97 -34.67
N TYR A 29 3.59 -10.02 -33.69
CA TYR A 29 3.24 -10.06 -32.28
C TYR A 29 3.08 -8.64 -31.71
N SER A 30 2.31 -8.53 -30.62
CA SER A 30 2.00 -7.27 -29.94
C SER A 30 3.23 -6.58 -29.33
N TYR A 31 4.34 -7.31 -29.16
CA TYR A 31 5.62 -6.79 -28.68
C TYR A 31 6.27 -5.75 -29.63
N LEU A 32 5.83 -5.66 -30.89
CA LEU A 32 6.30 -4.63 -31.83
C LEU A 32 5.64 -3.25 -31.61
N VAL A 33 4.61 -3.16 -30.77
CA VAL A 33 3.99 -1.86 -30.45
C VAL A 33 4.99 -1.03 -29.63
N PRO A 34 5.43 0.14 -30.14
CA PRO A 34 6.50 0.90 -29.50
C PRO A 34 6.21 1.24 -28.03
N GLY A 35 7.14 0.86 -27.14
CA GLY A 35 7.11 1.22 -25.73
C GLY A 35 6.18 0.39 -24.83
N VAL A 36 5.33 -0.47 -25.40
CA VAL A 36 4.38 -1.30 -24.62
C VAL A 36 5.13 -2.31 -23.75
N ALA A 37 5.96 -3.16 -24.35
CA ALA A 37 6.74 -4.15 -23.60
C ALA A 37 7.68 -3.51 -22.57
N LEU A 38 8.32 -2.38 -22.91
CA LEU A 38 9.18 -1.63 -21.98
C LEU A 38 8.39 -1.16 -20.75
N SER A 39 7.21 -0.59 -20.98
CA SER A 39 6.34 -0.10 -19.89
C SER A 39 5.86 -1.25 -19.01
N ALA A 40 5.49 -2.39 -19.63
CA ALA A 40 5.03 -3.59 -18.93
C ALA A 40 6.13 -4.22 -18.06
N VAL A 41 7.36 -4.37 -18.56
CA VAL A 41 8.50 -4.88 -17.77
C VAL A 41 8.80 -3.96 -16.60
N LYS A 42 8.85 -2.64 -16.83
CA LYS A 42 9.10 -1.65 -15.77
C LYS A 42 7.97 -1.64 -14.74
N TYR A 43 6.73 -1.83 -15.18
CA TYR A 43 5.59 -1.97 -14.28
C TYR A 43 5.77 -3.20 -13.39
N LEU A 44 6.03 -4.40 -13.93
CA LEU A 44 6.22 -5.59 -13.10
C LEU A 44 7.37 -5.44 -12.09
N GLY A 45 8.45 -4.75 -12.46
CA GLY A 45 9.60 -4.54 -11.59
C GLY A 45 10.58 -5.72 -11.55
N VAL A 46 10.42 -6.69 -12.46
CA VAL A 46 11.35 -7.83 -12.61
C VAL A 46 12.71 -7.37 -13.15
N LYS A 47 13.75 -8.14 -12.86
CA LYS A 47 15.14 -7.90 -13.32
C LYS A 47 15.64 -8.91 -14.34
N ASN A 48 14.87 -9.98 -14.54
CA ASN A 48 15.23 -11.08 -15.42
C ASN A 48 14.17 -11.21 -16.52
N VAL A 49 14.61 -11.18 -17.77
CA VAL A 49 13.74 -11.36 -18.94
C VAL A 49 14.29 -12.49 -19.79
N ARG A 50 13.46 -13.48 -20.10
CA ARG A 50 13.82 -14.58 -21.00
C ARG A 50 13.29 -14.28 -22.41
N ASP A 51 14.16 -14.38 -23.41
CA ASP A 51 13.79 -14.19 -24.81
C ASP A 51 14.76 -14.96 -25.74
N THR A 52 14.49 -14.96 -27.03
CA THR A 52 15.45 -15.34 -28.07
C THR A 52 15.97 -14.08 -28.76
N PRO A 53 17.29 -13.97 -29.04
CA PRO A 53 17.82 -12.79 -29.73
C PRO A 53 17.50 -12.84 -31.22
N PHE A 54 16.23 -12.68 -31.59
CA PHE A 54 15.74 -12.59 -32.96
C PHE A 54 15.50 -11.15 -33.41
N GLY A 55 15.32 -10.96 -34.72
CA GLY A 55 14.73 -9.75 -35.30
C GLY A 55 15.63 -8.51 -35.38
N SER A 56 16.76 -8.44 -34.67
CA SER A 56 17.68 -7.29 -34.72
C SER A 56 19.00 -7.62 -35.41
N THR A 57 19.42 -6.78 -36.35
CA THR A 57 20.75 -6.87 -36.98
C THR A 57 21.80 -5.98 -36.31
N ASP A 58 21.38 -5.05 -35.43
CA ASP A 58 22.27 -4.17 -34.68
C ASP A 58 22.49 -4.72 -33.26
N LEU A 59 23.61 -5.43 -33.09
CA LEU A 59 24.05 -6.00 -31.81
C LEU A 59 25.10 -5.10 -31.12
N SER A 60 25.00 -3.78 -31.30
CA SER A 60 25.86 -2.79 -30.64
C SER A 60 25.23 -2.24 -29.35
N GLN A 61 25.99 -1.40 -28.63
CA GLN A 61 25.50 -0.70 -27.42
C GLN A 61 24.34 0.26 -27.69
N ASN A 62 24.12 0.66 -28.95
CA ASN A 62 22.99 1.51 -29.35
C ASN A 62 21.85 0.70 -29.97
N GLY A 63 22.04 -0.62 -30.16
CA GLY A 63 21.04 -1.53 -30.70
C GLY A 63 19.86 -1.74 -29.74
N PHE A 64 18.82 -2.41 -30.25
CA PHE A 64 17.57 -2.63 -29.53
C PHE A 64 17.79 -3.32 -28.17
N TRP A 65 18.48 -4.47 -28.16
CA TRP A 65 18.66 -5.28 -26.95
C TRP A 65 19.38 -4.51 -25.84
N ALA A 66 20.46 -3.79 -26.16
CA ALA A 66 21.20 -3.00 -25.18
C ALA A 66 20.38 -1.81 -24.65
N THR A 67 19.63 -1.14 -25.53
CA THR A 67 18.75 -0.03 -25.16
C THR A 67 17.60 -0.49 -24.28
N PHE A 68 16.94 -1.60 -24.63
CA PHE A 68 15.86 -2.17 -23.82
C PHE A 68 16.36 -2.59 -22.45
N ALA A 69 17.48 -3.33 -22.38
CA ALA A 69 18.07 -3.77 -21.11
C ALA A 69 18.39 -2.59 -20.17
N ARG A 70 18.99 -1.53 -20.72
CA ARG A 70 19.34 -0.32 -19.98
C ARG A 70 18.09 0.44 -19.50
N ASP A 71 17.12 0.65 -20.39
CA ASP A 71 15.97 1.50 -20.10
C ASP A 71 14.96 0.82 -19.17
N ALA A 72 14.91 -0.52 -19.20
CA ALA A 72 14.14 -1.35 -18.27
C ALA A 72 14.90 -1.68 -16.97
N ASP A 73 16.22 -1.49 -16.94
CA ASP A 73 17.13 -1.95 -15.88
C ASP A 73 16.97 -3.46 -15.61
N ILE A 74 17.21 -4.27 -16.64
CA ILE A 74 17.09 -5.73 -16.64
C ILE A 74 18.32 -6.41 -17.25
N LYS A 75 18.39 -7.73 -17.08
CA LYS A 75 19.28 -8.62 -17.84
C LYS A 75 18.46 -9.65 -18.61
N PHE A 76 19.04 -10.12 -19.71
CA PHE A 76 18.45 -11.13 -20.56
C PHE A 76 18.98 -12.53 -20.27
N ASP A 77 18.07 -13.50 -20.31
CA ASP A 77 18.36 -14.92 -20.41
C ASP A 77 18.01 -15.36 -21.82
N PHE A 78 19.03 -15.65 -22.64
CA PHE A 78 18.82 -15.95 -24.06
C PHE A 78 18.75 -17.45 -24.33
N VAL A 79 17.63 -17.89 -24.90
CA VAL A 79 17.38 -19.28 -25.28
C VAL A 79 17.69 -19.56 -26.75
N ILE A 80 18.14 -20.79 -27.03
CA ILE A 80 18.24 -21.30 -28.40
C ILE A 80 16.88 -21.90 -28.79
N PRO A 81 16.15 -21.36 -29.78
CA PRO A 81 14.94 -22.00 -30.28
C PRO A 81 15.30 -23.27 -31.08
N PRO A 82 14.37 -24.23 -31.20
CA PRO A 82 14.59 -25.35 -32.10
C PRO A 82 14.65 -24.84 -33.54
N GLY A 83 15.63 -25.30 -34.31
CA GLY A 83 15.84 -24.84 -35.68
C GLY A 83 16.88 -25.68 -36.42
N SER A 84 17.12 -25.32 -37.69
CA SER A 84 18.18 -25.94 -38.48
C SER A 84 19.57 -25.60 -37.90
N ASP A 85 20.60 -26.33 -38.31
CA ASP A 85 22.00 -26.05 -37.91
C ASP A 85 22.43 -24.61 -38.23
N ASN A 86 21.95 -24.04 -39.34
CA ASN A 86 22.23 -22.64 -39.69
C ASN A 86 21.53 -21.67 -38.73
N ASP A 87 20.28 -21.94 -38.34
CA ASP A 87 19.53 -21.08 -37.43
C ASP A 87 20.17 -21.07 -36.04
N VAL A 88 20.53 -22.26 -35.53
CA VAL A 88 21.19 -22.38 -34.22
C VAL A 88 22.57 -21.70 -34.23
N LYS A 89 23.39 -21.90 -35.27
CA LYS A 89 24.69 -21.22 -35.40
C LYS A 89 24.54 -19.71 -35.46
N ASP A 90 23.49 -19.21 -36.11
CA ASP A 90 23.21 -17.79 -36.12
C ASP A 90 22.86 -17.28 -34.72
N ILE A 91 21.97 -17.95 -33.99
CA ILE A 91 21.63 -17.58 -32.62
C ILE A 91 22.86 -17.63 -31.70
N LEU A 92 23.70 -18.66 -31.77
CA LEU A 92 24.95 -18.74 -31.00
C LEU A 92 25.88 -17.55 -31.27
N ARG A 93 25.98 -17.11 -32.54
CA ARG A 93 26.74 -15.90 -32.93
C ARG A 93 26.13 -14.65 -32.29
N GLN A 94 24.81 -14.51 -32.30
CA GLN A 94 24.11 -13.36 -31.71
C GLN A 94 24.27 -13.32 -30.19
N ILE A 95 24.07 -14.45 -29.49
CA ILE A 95 24.30 -14.59 -28.05
C ILE A 95 25.73 -14.14 -27.70
N LYS A 96 26.74 -14.62 -28.43
CA LYS A 96 28.15 -14.25 -28.19
C LYS A 96 28.38 -12.74 -28.33
N ALA A 97 27.74 -12.08 -29.29
CA ALA A 97 27.84 -10.63 -29.45
C ALA A 97 27.18 -9.90 -28.29
N LEU A 98 25.97 -10.31 -27.88
CA LEU A 98 25.21 -9.67 -26.81
C LEU A 98 25.84 -9.85 -25.42
N ILE A 99 26.50 -10.98 -25.17
CA ILE A 99 27.30 -11.20 -23.94
C ILE A 99 28.35 -10.09 -23.78
N SER A 100 29.00 -9.66 -24.86
CA SER A 100 30.05 -8.61 -24.80
C SER A 100 29.52 -7.23 -24.40
N LEU A 101 28.19 -7.01 -24.49
CA LEU A 101 27.54 -5.77 -24.06
C LEU A 101 27.27 -5.75 -22.55
N GLY A 102 27.43 -6.89 -21.87
CA GLY A 102 27.18 -7.03 -20.45
C GLY A 102 25.70 -7.09 -20.09
N ILE A 103 24.79 -7.35 -21.02
CA ILE A 103 23.33 -7.38 -20.79
C ILE A 103 22.78 -8.79 -20.53
N VAL A 104 23.60 -9.83 -20.68
CA VAL A 104 23.20 -11.25 -20.55
C VAL A 104 23.45 -11.71 -19.12
N ASN A 105 22.45 -12.37 -18.53
CA ASN A 105 22.53 -13.00 -17.21
C ASN A 105 22.73 -14.52 -17.34
N LEU A 106 21.94 -15.21 -18.16
CA LEU A 106 22.08 -16.64 -18.45
C LEU A 106 21.96 -16.92 -19.96
N ILE A 107 22.45 -18.08 -20.38
CA ILE A 107 22.20 -18.61 -21.73
C ILE A 107 21.65 -20.03 -21.63
N GLU A 108 20.66 -20.34 -22.44
CA GLU A 108 19.87 -21.57 -22.34
C GLU A 108 19.98 -22.42 -23.60
N GLY A 109 20.03 -23.75 -23.41
CA GLY A 109 20.00 -24.73 -24.48
C GLY A 109 18.72 -24.71 -25.31
N SER A 110 18.55 -25.71 -26.18
CA SER A 110 17.40 -25.76 -27.09
C SER A 110 16.06 -25.70 -26.35
N ASN A 111 15.12 -24.89 -26.81
CA ASN A 111 13.75 -24.87 -26.28
C ASN A 111 12.97 -26.10 -26.76
N GLU A 112 12.53 -26.94 -25.83
CA GLU A 112 11.58 -28.04 -26.04
C GLU A 112 11.81 -28.89 -27.33
N PRO A 113 13.04 -29.36 -27.60
CA PRO A 113 13.37 -30.03 -28.86
C PRO A 113 12.65 -31.37 -29.06
N ASN A 114 12.04 -31.91 -28.00
CA ASN A 114 11.27 -33.15 -28.03
C ASN A 114 9.82 -32.96 -28.50
N GLY A 115 9.36 -31.73 -28.73
CA GLY A 115 8.03 -31.45 -29.26
C GLY A 115 7.90 -31.64 -30.77
N ASP A 116 6.66 -31.61 -31.25
CA ASP A 116 6.33 -31.80 -32.67
C ASP A 116 7.04 -30.78 -33.58
N TYR A 117 7.09 -29.50 -33.16
CA TYR A 117 7.80 -28.46 -33.90
C TYR A 117 9.31 -28.70 -33.91
N GLY A 118 9.90 -29.12 -32.79
CA GLY A 118 11.31 -29.47 -32.70
C GLY A 118 11.68 -30.58 -33.70
N ALA A 119 10.88 -31.64 -33.75
CA ALA A 119 11.05 -32.71 -34.72
C ALA A 119 10.89 -32.21 -36.18
N LEU A 120 9.91 -31.35 -36.43
CA LEU A 120 9.65 -30.76 -37.76
C LEU A 120 10.85 -29.98 -38.31
N VAL A 121 11.54 -29.22 -37.44
CA VAL A 121 12.70 -28.40 -37.83
C VAL A 121 14.05 -29.15 -37.71
N GLY A 122 14.00 -30.45 -37.43
CA GLY A 122 15.18 -31.33 -37.47
C GLY A 122 15.96 -31.44 -36.16
N ALA A 123 15.36 -31.10 -35.02
CA ALA A 123 15.95 -31.36 -33.72
C ALA A 123 16.01 -32.88 -33.45
N THR A 124 17.19 -33.37 -33.08
CA THR A 124 17.42 -34.76 -32.66
C THR A 124 18.24 -34.74 -31.37
N PRO A 125 18.19 -35.78 -30.53
CA PRO A 125 19.02 -35.84 -29.32
C PRO A 125 20.50 -35.56 -29.58
N ALA A 126 21.05 -36.08 -30.68
CA ALA A 126 22.44 -35.88 -31.04
C ALA A 126 22.76 -34.43 -31.41
N THR A 127 21.92 -33.78 -32.21
CA THR A 127 22.14 -32.39 -32.64
C THR A 127 22.02 -31.42 -31.47
N VAL A 128 20.99 -31.58 -30.62
CA VAL A 128 20.79 -30.68 -29.47
C VAL A 128 21.84 -30.86 -28.39
N THR A 129 22.37 -32.07 -28.20
CA THR A 129 23.52 -32.30 -27.30
C THR A 129 24.79 -31.64 -27.83
N GLY A 130 25.01 -31.68 -29.15
CA GLY A 130 26.11 -30.97 -29.80
C GLY A 130 26.04 -29.46 -29.56
N TYR A 131 24.88 -28.86 -29.83
CA TYR A 131 24.66 -27.43 -29.60
C TYR A 131 24.79 -27.04 -28.12
N GLN A 132 24.32 -27.89 -27.20
CA GLN A 132 24.52 -27.68 -25.75
C GLN A 132 26.01 -27.61 -25.40
N GLY A 133 26.85 -28.46 -26.00
CA GLY A 133 28.30 -28.42 -25.80
C GLY A 133 28.94 -27.13 -26.30
N GLU A 134 28.53 -26.63 -27.48
CA GLU A 134 28.99 -25.35 -28.03
C GLU A 134 28.56 -24.17 -27.15
N LEU A 135 27.29 -24.17 -26.71
CA LEU A 135 26.76 -23.16 -25.80
C LEU A 135 27.53 -23.14 -24.47
N TYR A 136 27.80 -24.32 -23.90
CA TYR A 136 28.61 -24.43 -22.67
C TYR A 136 30.01 -23.85 -22.85
N ALA A 137 30.66 -24.10 -23.98
CA ALA A 137 31.97 -23.52 -24.28
C ALA A 137 31.92 -21.98 -24.36
N ILE A 138 30.85 -21.41 -24.95
CA ILE A 138 30.63 -19.96 -25.00
C ILE A 138 30.43 -19.39 -23.58
N GLY A 139 29.57 -20.01 -22.77
CA GLY A 139 29.31 -19.58 -21.39
C GLY A 139 30.58 -19.64 -20.54
N LYS A 140 31.33 -20.74 -20.60
CA LYS A 140 32.60 -20.90 -19.89
C LYS A 140 33.65 -19.87 -20.29
N ALA A 141 33.77 -19.55 -21.57
CA ALA A 141 34.74 -18.56 -22.06
C ALA A 141 34.38 -17.13 -21.65
N SER A 142 33.11 -16.85 -21.40
CA SER A 142 32.59 -15.51 -21.08
C SER A 142 32.25 -15.31 -19.60
N GLY A 143 32.23 -16.37 -18.79
CA GLY A 143 31.78 -16.32 -17.40
C GLY A 143 30.26 -16.24 -17.24
N VAL A 144 29.50 -16.53 -18.29
CA VAL A 144 28.03 -16.56 -18.26
C VAL A 144 27.56 -17.99 -17.98
N PRO A 145 26.73 -18.23 -16.95
CA PRO A 145 26.27 -19.58 -16.64
C PRO A 145 25.28 -20.12 -17.69
N VAL A 146 25.27 -21.45 -17.84
CA VAL A 146 24.50 -22.14 -18.88
C VAL A 146 23.40 -23.02 -18.30
N ILE A 147 22.17 -22.78 -18.74
CA ILE A 147 21.01 -23.63 -18.50
C ILE A 147 20.98 -24.72 -19.57
N ASN A 148 20.66 -25.97 -19.21
CA ASN A 148 20.44 -27.01 -20.22
C ASN A 148 19.11 -26.76 -21.00
N MET A 149 18.88 -27.57 -22.04
CA MET A 149 17.63 -27.56 -22.80
C MET A 149 16.39 -27.76 -21.92
N SER A 150 15.29 -27.07 -22.23
CA SER A 150 13.97 -27.37 -21.69
C SER A 150 13.37 -28.60 -22.38
N ILE A 151 12.36 -29.22 -21.75
CA ILE A 151 11.74 -30.45 -22.24
C ILE A 151 10.22 -30.37 -22.02
N LEU A 152 9.44 -30.66 -23.06
CA LEU A 152 7.98 -30.81 -22.96
C LEU A 152 7.65 -32.04 -22.10
N PRO A 153 7.03 -31.88 -20.91
CA PRO A 153 6.98 -32.93 -19.90
C PRO A 153 5.74 -33.83 -20.02
N TYR A 154 5.47 -34.43 -21.19
CA TYR A 154 4.36 -35.39 -21.36
C TYR A 154 4.48 -36.62 -20.42
N SER A 155 5.70 -36.93 -19.95
CA SER A 155 6.03 -37.87 -18.88
C SER A 155 7.37 -37.47 -18.26
N TYR A 156 7.56 -37.67 -16.95
CA TYR A 156 8.84 -37.36 -16.29
C TYR A 156 10.03 -38.19 -16.79
N THR A 157 9.80 -39.35 -17.42
CA THR A 157 10.88 -40.16 -18.01
C THR A 157 11.51 -39.53 -19.25
N VAL A 158 10.83 -38.57 -19.89
CA VAL A 158 11.29 -37.92 -21.11
C VAL A 158 12.46 -36.96 -20.88
N TYR A 159 12.75 -36.57 -19.64
CA TYR A 159 13.91 -35.76 -19.29
C TYR A 159 15.25 -36.44 -19.60
N ASN A 160 15.29 -37.75 -19.84
CA ASN A 160 16.47 -38.44 -20.37
C ASN A 160 16.63 -38.32 -21.90
N TYR A 161 15.86 -37.45 -22.57
CA TYR A 161 15.83 -37.30 -24.04
C TYR A 161 17.22 -37.20 -24.68
N ALA A 162 18.08 -36.35 -24.12
CA ALA A 162 19.46 -36.11 -24.59
C ALA A 162 20.53 -36.81 -23.73
N GLY A 163 20.13 -37.71 -22.83
CA GLY A 163 21.02 -38.28 -21.82
C GLY A 163 21.41 -37.29 -20.73
N ASN A 164 22.53 -37.56 -20.05
CA ASN A 164 23.02 -36.75 -18.93
C ASN A 164 23.90 -35.59 -19.40
N LEU A 165 23.43 -34.36 -19.20
CA LEU A 165 24.06 -33.11 -19.61
C LEU A 165 24.84 -32.40 -18.49
N THR A 166 24.99 -33.02 -17.30
CA THR A 166 25.62 -32.39 -16.11
C THR A 166 27.01 -31.79 -16.38
N ALA A 167 27.78 -32.39 -17.29
CA ALA A 167 29.13 -31.94 -17.64
C ALA A 167 29.16 -30.68 -18.53
N ILE A 168 28.03 -30.34 -19.15
CA ILE A 168 27.87 -29.24 -20.12
C ILE A 168 26.71 -28.31 -19.75
N SER A 169 26.40 -28.22 -18.46
CA SER A 169 25.44 -27.27 -17.91
C SER A 169 25.79 -26.89 -16.48
N ASP A 170 25.39 -25.67 -16.10
CA ASP A 170 25.46 -25.16 -14.72
C ASP A 170 24.10 -25.31 -14.02
N TYR A 171 23.00 -25.31 -14.79
CA TYR A 171 21.63 -25.49 -14.31
C TYR A 171 20.87 -26.56 -15.10
N ALA A 172 19.93 -27.20 -14.42
CA ALA A 172 18.89 -28.02 -15.02
C ALA A 172 17.64 -27.17 -15.29
N ASN A 173 16.79 -27.62 -16.21
CA ASN A 173 15.64 -26.87 -16.67
C ASN A 173 14.37 -27.72 -16.68
N ALA A 174 13.22 -27.08 -16.45
CA ALA A 174 11.89 -27.65 -16.59
C ALA A 174 10.83 -26.58 -16.85
N HIS A 175 9.75 -26.95 -17.54
CA HIS A 175 8.57 -26.12 -17.76
C HIS A 175 7.35 -26.68 -17.01
N PRO A 176 7.12 -26.31 -15.73
CA PRO A 176 5.99 -26.79 -14.93
C PRO A 176 4.65 -26.12 -15.30
N TYR A 177 4.15 -26.36 -16.51
CA TYR A 177 2.80 -25.92 -16.88
C TYR A 177 1.73 -26.70 -16.13
N LEU A 178 0.72 -26.00 -15.61
CA LEU A 178 -0.38 -26.60 -14.85
C LEU A 178 -1.50 -27.07 -15.79
N ILE A 179 -2.06 -28.24 -15.50
CA ILE A 179 -3.25 -28.77 -16.18
C ILE A 179 -4.30 -29.22 -15.16
N ASN A 180 -5.56 -29.37 -15.59
CA ASN A 180 -6.62 -30.02 -14.81
C ASN A 180 -6.80 -29.47 -13.37
N GLY A 181 -6.70 -28.16 -13.18
CA GLY A 181 -6.89 -27.53 -11.86
C GLY A 181 -5.84 -27.89 -10.80
N GLN A 182 -4.69 -28.45 -11.21
CA GLN A 182 -3.57 -28.74 -10.32
C GLN A 182 -3.09 -27.48 -9.59
N THR A 183 -2.57 -27.65 -8.38
CA THR A 183 -1.83 -26.58 -7.69
C THR A 183 -0.37 -26.56 -8.16
N PRO A 184 0.34 -25.42 -8.05
CA PRO A 184 1.75 -25.34 -8.40
C PRO A 184 2.62 -26.41 -7.72
N LEU A 185 2.48 -26.62 -6.40
CA LEU A 185 3.29 -27.57 -5.64
C LEU A 185 3.09 -29.02 -6.10
N GLU A 186 1.86 -29.39 -6.49
CA GLU A 186 1.55 -30.71 -7.05
C GLU A 186 2.38 -31.03 -8.30
N VAL A 187 2.65 -30.01 -9.13
CA VAL A 187 3.41 -30.13 -10.38
C VAL A 187 4.91 -29.97 -10.14
N MET A 188 5.31 -28.99 -9.33
CA MET A 188 6.71 -28.63 -9.12
C MET A 188 7.49 -29.69 -8.34
N ARG A 189 6.89 -30.30 -7.32
CA ARG A 189 7.58 -31.31 -6.50
C ARG A 189 8.10 -32.52 -7.29
N PRO A 190 7.32 -33.14 -8.19
CA PRO A 190 7.82 -34.25 -9.00
C PRO A 190 8.66 -33.84 -10.23
N ILE A 191 8.48 -32.62 -10.78
CA ILE A 191 9.22 -32.21 -11.99
C ILE A 191 10.67 -31.80 -11.70
N ILE A 192 10.96 -31.28 -10.50
CA ILE A 192 12.33 -30.93 -10.08
C ILE A 192 13.29 -32.12 -10.16
N PRO A 193 13.02 -33.26 -9.49
CA PRO A 193 13.90 -34.42 -9.62
C PRO A 193 13.91 -35.01 -11.04
N ALA A 194 12.84 -34.83 -11.82
CA ALA A 194 12.83 -35.22 -13.23
C ALA A 194 13.81 -34.39 -14.07
N ALA A 195 13.82 -33.06 -13.90
CA ALA A 195 14.80 -32.15 -14.50
C ALA A 195 16.24 -32.55 -14.15
N GLN A 196 16.44 -33.00 -12.90
CA GLN A 196 17.75 -33.43 -12.42
C GLN A 196 18.27 -34.73 -13.05
N ILE A 197 17.40 -35.51 -13.71
CA ILE A 197 17.82 -36.64 -14.56
C ILE A 197 18.56 -36.13 -15.80
N ALA A 198 18.06 -35.05 -16.42
CA ALA A 198 18.70 -34.42 -17.58
C ALA A 198 20.05 -33.79 -17.20
N ALA A 199 20.13 -33.15 -16.03
CA ALA A 199 21.37 -32.63 -15.47
C ALA A 199 21.29 -32.57 -13.95
N ASN A 200 22.21 -33.20 -13.22
CA ASN A 200 22.22 -33.18 -11.75
C ASN A 200 22.79 -31.84 -11.23
N ARG A 201 21.98 -30.79 -11.35
CA ARG A 201 22.28 -29.38 -11.06
C ARG A 201 21.10 -28.71 -10.37
N PRO A 202 21.28 -27.51 -9.77
CA PRO A 202 20.16 -26.68 -9.36
C PRO A 202 19.22 -26.40 -10.54
N VAL A 203 17.91 -26.34 -10.27
CA VAL A 203 16.88 -26.21 -11.31
C VAL A 203 16.49 -24.74 -11.50
N ILE A 204 16.27 -24.34 -12.74
CA ILE A 204 15.59 -23.11 -13.15
C ILE A 204 14.31 -23.53 -13.89
N PHE A 205 13.21 -22.81 -13.66
CA PHE A 205 12.01 -22.94 -14.47
C PHE A 205 11.98 -21.82 -15.49
N THR A 206 12.35 -22.10 -16.73
CA THR A 206 12.42 -21.08 -17.80
C THR A 206 11.06 -20.74 -18.39
N GLU A 207 10.02 -21.52 -18.06
CA GLU A 207 8.62 -21.18 -18.31
C GLU A 207 7.73 -21.77 -17.21
N PHE A 208 6.83 -20.96 -16.68
CA PHE A 208 5.80 -21.34 -15.71
C PHE A 208 4.57 -20.49 -15.95
N GLY A 209 3.41 -21.12 -16.04
CA GLY A 209 2.18 -20.38 -16.25
C GLY A 209 0.98 -21.26 -16.52
N LEU A 210 -0.12 -20.57 -16.78
CA LEU A 210 -1.40 -21.12 -17.20
C LEU A 210 -2.14 -20.04 -17.99
N GLN A 211 -2.80 -20.45 -19.07
CA GLN A 211 -3.54 -19.56 -19.97
C GLN A 211 -4.90 -19.12 -19.41
N ASN A 212 -5.36 -17.94 -19.84
CA ASN A 212 -6.73 -17.48 -19.63
C ASN A 212 -7.57 -17.75 -20.88
N TYR A 213 -8.20 -18.92 -21.00
CA TYR A 213 -8.98 -19.22 -22.20
C TYR A 213 -10.48 -18.96 -22.04
N ASN A 214 -11.15 -18.42 -23.08
CA ASN A 214 -12.61 -18.27 -23.18
C ASN A 214 -13.15 -19.07 -24.39
N LEU A 215 -14.38 -19.59 -24.20
CA LEU A 215 -15.31 -20.28 -25.13
C LEU A 215 -15.44 -21.79 -24.87
N SER A 216 -15.97 -22.11 -23.68
CA SER A 216 -16.52 -23.40 -23.26
C SER A 216 -15.61 -24.63 -23.43
N SER A 217 -14.62 -24.79 -22.54
CA SER A 217 -14.44 -26.00 -21.71
C SER A 217 -13.19 -26.00 -20.82
N ASP A 218 -12.34 -24.97 -20.84
CA ASP A 218 -11.17 -24.84 -19.94
C ASP A 218 -10.95 -23.37 -19.47
N LEU A 219 -11.89 -22.84 -18.69
CA LEU A 219 -11.77 -21.47 -18.14
C LEU A 219 -10.88 -21.47 -16.89
N VAL A 220 -9.85 -20.62 -16.87
CA VAL A 220 -9.23 -20.16 -15.61
C VAL A 220 -9.65 -18.70 -15.42
N ASP A 221 -10.36 -18.43 -14.33
CA ASP A 221 -10.69 -17.07 -13.91
C ASP A 221 -9.41 -16.25 -13.70
N GLU A 222 -9.35 -15.01 -14.17
CA GLU A 222 -8.17 -14.12 -14.04
C GLU A 222 -7.69 -14.00 -12.58
N THR A 223 -8.62 -14.06 -11.63
CA THR A 223 -8.32 -14.08 -10.19
C THR A 223 -7.66 -15.40 -9.81
N VAL A 224 -8.18 -16.55 -10.26
CA VAL A 224 -7.55 -17.85 -10.02
C VAL A 224 -6.13 -17.88 -10.58
N ARG A 225 -5.94 -17.40 -11.81
CA ARG A 225 -4.60 -17.32 -12.41
C ARG A 225 -3.67 -16.46 -11.56
N ALA A 226 -4.12 -15.29 -11.10
CA ALA A 226 -3.31 -14.44 -10.23
C ALA A 226 -2.91 -15.16 -8.94
N LYS A 227 -3.86 -15.82 -8.26
CA LYS A 227 -3.60 -16.60 -7.04
C LYS A 227 -2.59 -17.73 -7.28
N THR A 228 -2.77 -18.49 -8.35
CA THR A 228 -1.90 -19.60 -8.76
C THR A 228 -0.49 -19.14 -9.05
N LEU A 229 -0.33 -18.02 -9.77
CA LEU A 229 1.00 -17.47 -10.07
C LEU A 229 1.70 -16.97 -8.81
N LEU A 230 0.98 -16.29 -7.90
CA LEU A 230 1.56 -15.86 -6.61
C LEU A 230 2.05 -17.06 -5.79
N ALA A 231 1.22 -18.09 -5.64
CA ALA A 231 1.58 -19.32 -4.91
C ALA A 231 2.78 -20.01 -5.57
N GLY A 232 2.73 -20.24 -6.88
CA GLY A 232 3.78 -20.98 -7.59
C GLY A 232 5.15 -20.28 -7.57
N LEU A 233 5.20 -18.95 -7.56
CA LEU A 233 6.47 -18.24 -7.35
C LEU A 233 7.07 -18.53 -5.97
N LEU A 234 6.23 -18.51 -4.92
CA LEU A 234 6.65 -18.80 -3.55
C LEU A 234 7.02 -20.28 -3.37
N ASP A 235 6.24 -21.20 -3.95
CA ASP A 235 6.51 -22.65 -3.91
C ASP A 235 7.83 -22.98 -4.62
N ALA A 236 8.05 -22.45 -5.82
CA ALA A 236 9.29 -22.65 -6.56
C ALA A 236 10.51 -22.17 -5.74
N PHE A 237 10.40 -20.99 -5.13
CA PHE A 237 11.46 -20.45 -4.28
C PHE A 237 11.69 -21.33 -3.03
N GLN A 238 10.63 -21.77 -2.36
CA GLN A 238 10.72 -22.64 -1.19
C GLN A 238 11.32 -24.02 -1.52
N LEU A 239 11.06 -24.53 -2.73
CA LEU A 239 11.63 -25.77 -3.25
C LEU A 239 13.09 -25.62 -3.72
N GLY A 240 13.67 -24.41 -3.64
CA GLY A 240 15.07 -24.15 -4.01
C GLY A 240 15.30 -24.00 -5.51
N VAL A 241 14.26 -23.69 -6.28
CA VAL A 241 14.38 -23.31 -7.70
C VAL A 241 15.07 -21.96 -7.77
N VAL A 242 16.11 -21.87 -8.60
CA VAL A 242 17.01 -20.71 -8.63
C VAL A 242 16.34 -19.49 -9.25
N LYS A 243 15.59 -19.70 -10.34
CA LYS A 243 14.76 -18.69 -11.00
C LYS A 243 13.51 -19.32 -11.60
N THR A 244 12.43 -18.55 -11.64
CA THR A 244 11.15 -18.94 -12.24
C THR A 244 10.67 -17.84 -13.17
N TYR A 245 10.46 -18.17 -14.45
CA TYR A 245 10.03 -17.26 -15.48
C TYR A 245 8.54 -17.45 -15.79
N ILE A 246 7.77 -16.37 -15.65
CA ILE A 246 6.34 -16.41 -15.95
C ILE A 246 6.15 -16.33 -17.46
N TYR A 247 5.46 -17.30 -18.03
CA TYR A 247 5.00 -17.28 -19.42
C TYR A 247 3.57 -16.69 -19.46
N GLU A 248 3.36 -15.48 -19.99
CA GLU A 248 4.33 -14.54 -20.55
C GLU A 248 3.96 -13.06 -20.27
N LEU A 249 4.73 -12.09 -20.77
CA LEU A 249 4.50 -10.67 -20.50
C LEU A 249 3.21 -10.15 -21.15
N LEU A 250 3.11 -10.16 -22.48
CA LEU A 250 1.96 -9.64 -23.22
C LEU A 250 1.18 -10.80 -23.84
N ASP A 251 -0.11 -10.61 -24.05
CA ASP A 251 -0.84 -11.44 -25.02
C ASP A 251 -0.22 -11.22 -26.41
N ASP A 252 0.15 -12.30 -27.08
CA ASP A 252 0.81 -12.25 -28.38
C ASP A 252 -0.04 -11.49 -29.42
N HIS A 253 -1.36 -11.68 -29.40
CA HIS A 253 -2.31 -11.00 -30.29
C HIS A 253 -3.56 -10.49 -29.55
N ALA A 254 -4.13 -9.38 -30.05
CA ALA A 254 -5.35 -8.82 -29.48
C ALA A 254 -6.60 -9.63 -29.85
N ASN A 255 -7.46 -9.91 -28.86
CA ASN A 255 -8.79 -10.53 -29.03
C ASN A 255 -8.75 -11.89 -29.77
N SER A 256 -7.72 -12.68 -29.54
CA SER A 256 -7.59 -13.99 -30.15
C SER A 256 -8.28 -15.09 -29.34
N ALA A 257 -8.87 -16.04 -30.06
CA ALA A 257 -9.38 -17.30 -29.50
C ALA A 257 -8.33 -18.43 -29.63
N ASP A 258 -7.08 -18.11 -29.96
CA ASP A 258 -5.99 -19.07 -29.77
C ASP A 258 -5.58 -19.08 -28.30
N ARG A 259 -5.36 -20.26 -27.73
CA ARG A 259 -4.94 -20.39 -26.34
C ARG A 259 -3.55 -19.78 -26.11
N GLU A 260 -2.66 -19.87 -27.10
CA GLU A 260 -1.28 -19.37 -26.99
C GLU A 260 -1.26 -17.84 -26.86
N ASP A 261 -2.24 -17.17 -27.46
CA ASP A 261 -2.38 -15.70 -27.42
C ASP A 261 -2.92 -15.15 -26.09
N ASN A 262 -3.17 -15.99 -25.09
CA ASN A 262 -3.85 -15.60 -23.85
C ASN A 262 -3.05 -15.92 -22.57
N PHE A 263 -1.73 -16.13 -22.70
CA PHE A 263 -0.79 -16.26 -21.58
C PHE A 263 -0.24 -14.93 -21.08
N GLY A 264 -0.59 -13.78 -21.65
CA GLY A 264 -0.07 -12.50 -21.21
C GLY A 264 -0.48 -12.14 -19.78
N LEU A 265 0.45 -11.61 -18.99
CA LEU A 265 0.18 -10.85 -17.76
C LEU A 265 -0.50 -9.51 -18.09
N PHE A 266 -0.26 -9.01 -19.30
CA PHE A 266 -0.89 -7.82 -19.86
C PHE A 266 -1.63 -8.21 -21.14
N THR A 267 -2.65 -7.45 -21.48
CA THR A 267 -3.25 -7.51 -22.81
C THR A 267 -2.28 -7.02 -23.88
N ALA A 268 -2.57 -7.32 -25.14
CA ALA A 268 -1.80 -6.90 -26.31
C ALA A 268 -1.50 -5.38 -26.37
N ASP A 269 -2.38 -4.53 -25.82
CA ASP A 269 -2.20 -3.07 -25.76
C ASP A 269 -1.38 -2.58 -24.55
N GLY A 270 -0.94 -3.50 -23.69
CA GLY A 270 -0.18 -3.19 -22.47
C GLY A 270 -1.02 -2.89 -21.24
N THR A 271 -2.34 -3.13 -21.26
CA THR A 271 -3.16 -3.00 -20.06
C THR A 271 -2.85 -4.15 -19.10
N PRO A 272 -2.50 -3.89 -17.82
CA PRO A 272 -2.21 -4.95 -16.86
C PRO A 272 -3.47 -5.76 -16.56
N LYS A 273 -3.37 -7.09 -16.56
CA LYS A 273 -4.43 -7.98 -16.03
C LYS A 273 -4.32 -8.09 -14.50
N ILE A 274 -5.22 -8.87 -13.88
CA ILE A 274 -5.22 -9.07 -12.42
C ILE A 274 -3.89 -9.68 -11.97
N SER A 275 -3.37 -10.65 -12.73
CA SER A 275 -2.07 -11.30 -12.49
C SER A 275 -0.91 -10.31 -12.53
N ALA A 276 -0.82 -9.40 -13.51
CA ALA A 276 0.21 -8.37 -13.55
C ALA A 276 0.20 -7.46 -12.32
N ARG A 277 -0.99 -7.00 -11.91
CA ARG A 277 -1.15 -6.18 -10.69
C ARG A 277 -0.71 -6.93 -9.45
N ALA A 278 -1.16 -8.18 -9.31
CA ALA A 278 -0.86 -8.99 -8.13
C ALA A 278 0.65 -9.28 -8.00
N ILE A 279 1.31 -9.62 -9.10
CA ILE A 279 2.75 -9.88 -9.14
C ILE A 279 3.54 -8.59 -8.88
N HIS A 280 3.14 -7.47 -9.50
CA HIS A 280 3.72 -6.16 -9.18
C HIS A 280 3.64 -5.86 -7.69
N ASN A 281 2.46 -6.03 -7.07
CA ASN A 281 2.26 -5.75 -5.65
C ASN A 281 3.13 -6.64 -4.77
N LEU A 282 3.21 -7.95 -5.07
CA LEU A 282 4.06 -8.90 -4.33
C LEU A 282 5.53 -8.50 -4.39
N LEU A 283 6.04 -8.25 -5.60
CA LEU A 283 7.44 -7.86 -5.81
C LEU A 283 7.74 -6.51 -5.18
N TYR A 284 6.81 -5.54 -5.27
CA TYR A 284 6.96 -4.22 -4.66
C TYR A 284 7.02 -4.30 -3.13
N LEU A 285 6.13 -5.06 -2.50
CA LEU A 285 6.07 -5.21 -1.04
C LEU A 285 7.31 -5.93 -0.49
N LEU A 286 7.82 -6.92 -1.22
CA LEU A 286 9.05 -7.64 -0.87
C LEU A 286 10.32 -7.01 -1.46
N ASN A 287 10.22 -5.81 -2.07
CA ASN A 287 11.35 -5.16 -2.71
C ASN A 287 12.34 -4.66 -1.65
N ASP A 288 13.38 -5.45 -1.43
CA ASP A 288 14.47 -5.10 -0.54
C ASP A 288 15.52 -4.25 -1.25
N LYS A 289 15.97 -3.15 -0.62
CA LYS A 289 17.10 -2.39 -1.13
C LYS A 289 18.39 -3.17 -0.84
N PRO A 290 19.30 -3.37 -1.81
CA PRO A 290 20.48 -4.17 -1.59
C PRO A 290 21.32 -3.61 -0.44
N SER A 291 21.42 -4.40 0.63
CA SER A 291 22.38 -4.21 1.73
C SER A 291 22.99 -5.56 2.12
N VAL A 292 24.16 -5.54 2.77
CA VAL A 292 24.95 -6.74 3.11
C VAL A 292 24.44 -7.42 4.39
N LEU A 293 23.19 -7.21 4.81
CA LEU A 293 22.69 -7.83 6.03
C LEU A 293 22.61 -9.35 5.88
N SER A 294 23.17 -10.05 6.86
CA SER A 294 22.96 -11.48 7.04
C SER A 294 21.61 -11.66 7.74
N PRO A 295 20.66 -12.41 7.17
CA PRO A 295 19.36 -12.59 7.79
C PRO A 295 19.47 -13.15 9.21
N MET A 296 18.67 -12.58 10.11
CA MET A 296 18.53 -13.03 11.49
C MET A 296 17.33 -13.97 11.63
N SER A 297 17.30 -14.74 12.71
CA SER A 297 16.14 -15.59 13.04
C SER A 297 15.10 -14.79 13.82
N LEU A 298 13.83 -14.97 13.48
CA LEU A 298 12.69 -14.54 14.30
C LEU A 298 11.98 -15.78 14.82
N SER A 299 11.72 -15.84 16.12
CA SER A 299 10.89 -16.90 16.70
C SER A 299 9.42 -16.49 16.62
N VAL A 300 8.63 -17.23 15.84
CA VAL A 300 7.18 -17.04 15.73
C VAL A 300 6.50 -18.39 15.98
N ASP A 301 5.58 -18.43 16.93
CA ASP A 301 4.73 -19.60 17.14
C ASP A 301 3.46 -19.46 16.29
N LEU A 302 3.31 -20.34 15.31
CA LEU A 302 2.14 -20.42 14.44
C LEU A 302 1.19 -21.51 14.95
N SER A 303 -0.08 -21.17 15.11
CA SER A 303 -1.13 -22.15 15.45
C SER A 303 -2.37 -21.92 14.60
N GLY A 304 -3.11 -23.00 14.31
CA GLY A 304 -4.26 -22.95 13.40
C GLY A 304 -3.93 -23.22 11.93
N LEU A 305 -2.68 -23.59 11.60
CA LEU A 305 -2.30 -24.06 10.27
C LEU A 305 -3.08 -25.33 9.88
N THR A 306 -3.44 -25.41 8.61
CA THR A 306 -4.03 -26.56 7.93
C THR A 306 -2.97 -27.33 7.13
N ALA A 307 -3.36 -28.43 6.48
CA ALA A 307 -2.43 -29.26 5.70
C ALA A 307 -1.98 -28.60 4.39
N ASP A 308 -2.78 -27.66 3.88
CA ASP A 308 -2.57 -26.93 2.63
C ASP A 308 -1.93 -25.55 2.89
N ASP A 309 -1.64 -25.22 4.16
CA ASP A 309 -0.97 -23.97 4.50
C ASP A 309 0.55 -24.07 4.35
N HIS A 310 1.10 -23.04 3.71
CA HIS A 310 2.51 -22.85 3.50
C HIS A 310 2.95 -21.48 4.04
N TYR A 311 4.24 -21.38 4.33
CA TYR A 311 4.81 -20.15 4.86
C TYR A 311 6.28 -19.97 4.47
N GLN A 312 6.69 -18.72 4.29
CA GLN A 312 8.08 -18.33 4.07
C GLN A 312 8.38 -17.05 4.83
N LEU A 313 9.40 -17.09 5.68
CA LEU A 313 9.88 -15.90 6.40
C LEU A 313 11.00 -15.25 5.60
N PHE A 314 10.81 -13.96 5.32
CA PHE A 314 11.78 -13.08 4.70
C PHE A 314 12.25 -12.00 5.69
N GLN A 315 13.39 -11.40 5.40
CA GLN A 315 13.87 -10.20 6.06
C GLN A 315 14.36 -9.19 5.02
N ASN A 316 13.99 -7.93 5.22
CA ASN A 316 14.49 -6.80 4.44
C ASN A 316 15.72 -6.17 5.13
N ALA A 317 16.48 -5.40 4.37
CA ALA A 317 17.63 -4.63 4.79
C ALA A 317 17.32 -3.56 5.85
N ASP A 318 16.06 -3.15 6.00
CA ASP A 318 15.64 -2.25 7.07
C ASP A 318 15.47 -2.98 8.43
N GLY A 319 15.69 -4.30 8.45
CA GLY A 319 15.54 -5.16 9.63
C GLY A 319 14.12 -5.68 9.85
N SER A 320 13.14 -5.25 9.05
CA SER A 320 11.77 -5.77 9.12
C SER A 320 11.68 -7.20 8.59
N TYR A 321 10.86 -8.01 9.26
CA TYR A 321 10.54 -9.36 8.82
C TYR A 321 9.24 -9.33 8.01
N TRP A 322 9.15 -10.20 7.00
CA TRP A 322 7.97 -10.36 6.18
C TRP A 322 7.64 -11.85 6.09
N LEU A 323 6.49 -12.24 6.61
CA LEU A 323 6.01 -13.62 6.54
C LEU A 323 4.98 -13.71 5.41
N ALA A 324 5.30 -14.44 4.35
CA ALA A 324 4.30 -14.91 3.42
C ALA A 324 3.56 -16.11 4.03
N LEU A 325 2.23 -16.08 3.99
CA LEU A 325 1.34 -17.17 4.37
C LEU A 325 0.37 -17.42 3.22
N TRP A 326 0.21 -18.66 2.79
CA TRP A 326 -0.75 -19.00 1.74
C TRP A 326 -1.37 -20.37 1.99
N ASN A 327 -2.65 -20.49 1.63
CA ASN A 327 -3.39 -21.75 1.63
C ASN A 327 -3.51 -22.24 0.19
N GLU A 328 -2.75 -23.27 -0.16
CA GLU A 328 -2.64 -23.77 -1.53
C GLU A 328 -3.69 -24.86 -1.81
N VAL A 329 -4.86 -24.40 -2.20
CA VAL A 329 -6.02 -25.25 -2.51
C VAL A 329 -6.33 -25.24 -4.00
N ARG A 330 -6.82 -26.36 -4.52
CA ARG A 330 -7.31 -26.41 -5.91
C ARG A 330 -8.53 -25.50 -6.09
N ALA A 331 -8.39 -24.51 -6.95
CA ALA A 331 -9.52 -23.67 -7.37
C ALA A 331 -10.56 -24.46 -8.19
N TYR A 332 -10.10 -25.45 -8.96
CA TYR A 332 -10.93 -26.31 -9.81
C TYR A 332 -10.67 -27.78 -9.51
N GLY A 333 -11.72 -28.60 -9.57
CA GLY A 333 -11.55 -30.05 -9.49
C GLY A 333 -10.89 -30.61 -10.77
N PRO A 334 -10.24 -31.79 -10.73
CA PRO A 334 -9.53 -32.37 -11.87
C PRO A 334 -10.31 -32.53 -13.18
N ASN A 335 -11.65 -32.50 -13.12
CA ASN A 335 -12.54 -32.57 -14.27
C ASN A 335 -13.74 -31.60 -14.11
N SER A 336 -13.56 -30.50 -13.36
CA SER A 336 -14.64 -29.56 -13.04
C SER A 336 -14.22 -28.13 -13.28
N LEU A 337 -15.02 -27.39 -14.04
CA LEU A 337 -14.88 -25.95 -14.24
C LEU A 337 -15.62 -25.14 -13.16
N THR A 338 -16.21 -25.81 -12.17
CA THR A 338 -16.86 -25.12 -11.07
C THR A 338 -15.81 -24.64 -10.09
N LEU A 339 -15.75 -23.33 -9.90
CA LEU A 339 -14.87 -22.71 -8.93
C LEU A 339 -15.21 -23.19 -7.52
N THR A 340 -14.21 -23.65 -6.79
CA THR A 340 -14.34 -24.03 -5.38
C THR A 340 -14.23 -22.77 -4.53
N ASN A 341 -15.27 -22.48 -3.74
CA ASN A 341 -15.19 -21.41 -2.76
C ASN A 341 -14.46 -21.92 -1.51
N VAL A 342 -13.27 -21.40 -1.26
CA VAL A 342 -12.49 -21.75 -0.06
C VAL A 342 -12.52 -20.55 0.91
N PRO A 343 -13.25 -20.66 2.03
CA PRO A 343 -13.32 -19.57 3.00
C PRO A 343 -11.97 -19.39 3.70
N ALA A 344 -11.64 -18.14 4.05
CA ALA A 344 -10.47 -17.88 4.87
C ALA A 344 -10.60 -18.52 6.26
N HIS A 345 -9.48 -19.02 6.78
CA HIS A 345 -9.36 -19.53 8.15
C HIS A 345 -8.34 -18.73 8.95
N ASN A 346 -8.38 -18.86 10.28
CA ASN A 346 -7.52 -18.06 11.15
C ASN A 346 -6.23 -18.80 11.52
N VAL A 347 -5.09 -18.17 11.25
CA VAL A 347 -3.77 -18.56 11.76
C VAL A 347 -3.33 -17.56 12.81
N SER A 348 -3.01 -18.04 14.02
CA SER A 348 -2.56 -17.21 15.14
C SER A 348 -1.03 -17.19 15.19
N LEU A 349 -0.46 -15.98 15.16
CA LEU A 349 0.97 -15.70 15.27
C LEU A 349 1.23 -15.20 16.69
N ARG A 350 2.15 -15.86 17.41
CA ARG A 350 2.61 -15.42 18.74
C ARG A 350 4.10 -15.08 18.74
N PHE A 351 4.43 -14.01 19.44
CA PHE A 351 5.78 -13.46 19.52
C PHE A 351 6.31 -13.50 20.96
N GLY A 352 7.63 -13.62 21.11
CA GLY A 352 8.29 -13.57 22.44
C GLY A 352 8.30 -12.17 23.08
N SER A 353 8.02 -11.13 22.31
CA SER A 353 7.98 -9.73 22.75
C SER A 353 6.89 -8.97 22.00
N ALA A 354 6.48 -7.80 22.51
CA ALA A 354 5.53 -6.93 21.82
C ALA A 354 6.15 -6.38 20.53
N LEU A 355 5.50 -6.64 19.40
CA LEU A 355 5.89 -6.19 18.06
C LEU A 355 4.74 -5.46 17.38
N ASP A 356 5.07 -4.72 16.33
CA ASP A 356 4.07 -4.15 15.44
C ASP A 356 3.94 -5.01 14.18
N VAL A 357 2.70 -5.17 13.72
CA VAL A 357 2.32 -6.05 12.61
C VAL A 357 1.49 -5.27 11.60
N ALA A 358 1.77 -5.46 10.31
CA ALA A 358 0.92 -5.00 9.21
C ALA A 358 0.66 -6.15 8.25
N VAL A 359 -0.60 -6.32 7.82
CA VAL A 359 -1.03 -7.39 6.91
C VAL A 359 -1.36 -6.78 5.55
N PHE A 360 -0.92 -7.43 4.49
CA PHE A 360 -1.09 -7.00 3.10
C PHE A 360 -1.65 -8.14 2.27
N ASP A 361 -2.47 -7.79 1.30
CA ASP A 361 -3.02 -8.72 0.30
C ASP A 361 -2.54 -8.26 -1.09
N PRO A 362 -1.50 -8.91 -1.66
CA PRO A 362 -0.99 -8.57 -2.98
C PRO A 362 -2.03 -8.67 -4.10
N LEU A 363 -3.09 -9.47 -3.94
CA LEU A 363 -4.17 -9.55 -4.93
C LEU A 363 -5.02 -8.27 -4.94
N VAL A 364 -5.10 -7.56 -3.81
CA VAL A 364 -5.86 -6.31 -3.65
C VAL A 364 -5.00 -5.07 -3.92
N GLY A 365 -3.77 -5.02 -3.40
CA GLY A 365 -2.94 -3.82 -3.52
C GLY A 365 -1.64 -3.87 -2.71
N THR A 366 -0.97 -2.71 -2.62
CA THR A 366 0.26 -2.52 -1.83
C THR A 366 0.02 -1.86 -0.46
N GLN A 367 -1.23 -1.53 -0.14
CA GLN A 367 -1.59 -0.94 1.14
C GLN A 367 -1.90 -2.03 2.16
N SER A 368 -1.57 -1.78 3.43
CA SER A 368 -1.94 -2.71 4.50
C SER A 368 -3.46 -2.79 4.63
N ILE A 369 -4.00 -4.00 4.73
CA ILE A 369 -5.42 -4.26 5.00
C ILE A 369 -5.73 -4.26 6.50
N SER A 370 -4.73 -4.48 7.35
CA SER A 370 -4.85 -4.33 8.80
C SER A 370 -3.49 -4.06 9.44
N THR A 371 -3.49 -3.45 10.62
CA THR A 371 -2.28 -3.33 11.44
C THR A 371 -2.61 -3.54 12.92
N THR A 372 -1.63 -4.02 13.68
CA THR A 372 -1.75 -4.17 15.12
C THR A 372 -0.44 -3.72 15.76
N SER A 373 -0.51 -2.79 16.71
CA SER A 373 0.67 -2.23 17.39
C SER A 373 0.88 -2.86 18.76
N LYS A 374 2.15 -3.03 19.14
CA LYS A 374 2.65 -3.49 20.44
C LYS A 374 1.94 -4.75 20.94
N THR A 375 1.78 -5.73 20.06
CA THR A 375 1.11 -6.99 20.37
C THR A 375 2.09 -8.15 20.49
N THR A 376 1.77 -9.11 21.36
CA THR A 376 2.44 -10.41 21.43
C THR A 376 1.66 -11.51 20.70
N THR A 377 0.46 -11.20 20.19
CA THR A 377 -0.37 -12.15 19.44
C THR A 377 -1.23 -11.44 18.39
N VAL A 378 -1.31 -12.01 17.20
CA VAL A 378 -2.20 -11.53 16.14
C VAL A 378 -2.86 -12.73 15.46
N ASN A 379 -4.13 -12.61 15.10
CA ASN A 379 -4.84 -13.60 14.30
C ASN A 379 -4.94 -13.09 12.87
N ILE A 380 -4.50 -13.90 11.94
CA ILE A 380 -4.44 -13.60 10.51
C ILE A 380 -5.48 -14.46 9.81
N ALA A 381 -6.40 -13.84 9.10
CA ALA A 381 -7.31 -14.54 8.20
C ALA A 381 -6.55 -14.89 6.92
N VAL A 382 -6.25 -16.17 6.71
CA VAL A 382 -5.52 -16.69 5.56
C VAL A 382 -6.55 -17.13 4.50
N PRO A 383 -6.63 -16.45 3.34
CA PRO A 383 -7.49 -16.86 2.24
C PRO A 383 -6.83 -17.95 1.39
N ASP A 384 -7.45 -18.31 0.27
CA ASP A 384 -6.98 -19.28 -0.73
C ASP A 384 -5.82 -18.77 -1.62
N HIS A 385 -5.03 -17.83 -1.12
CA HIS A 385 -3.92 -17.21 -1.84
C HIS A 385 -2.93 -16.53 -0.89
N PRO A 386 -1.74 -16.15 -1.38
CA PRO A 386 -0.73 -15.53 -0.53
C PRO A 386 -1.12 -14.18 0.03
N ILE A 387 -0.92 -14.03 1.34
CA ILE A 387 -0.90 -12.76 2.07
C ILE A 387 0.49 -12.52 2.65
N LEU A 388 0.83 -11.27 2.89
CA LEU A 388 2.09 -10.88 3.51
C LEU A 388 1.84 -10.25 4.88
N VAL A 389 2.65 -10.63 5.86
CA VAL A 389 2.62 -10.08 7.21
C VAL A 389 3.98 -9.44 7.50
N ARG A 390 4.04 -8.11 7.48
CA ARG A 390 5.22 -7.35 7.93
C ARG A 390 5.24 -7.31 9.45
N ILE A 391 6.39 -7.59 10.04
CA ILE A 391 6.61 -7.70 11.48
C ILE A 391 7.86 -6.87 11.83
N GLY A 392 7.73 -5.93 12.77
CA GLY A 392 8.84 -5.05 13.15
C GLY A 392 8.65 -4.39 14.52
N SER A 393 9.65 -3.61 14.95
CA SER A 393 9.60 -2.87 16.22
C SER A 393 8.81 -1.56 16.15
N SER A 394 8.52 -1.07 14.94
CA SER A 394 7.77 0.16 14.64
C SER A 394 7.11 0.06 13.27
N LEU A 395 5.85 0.49 13.16
CA LEU A 395 5.22 0.79 11.86
C LEU A 395 5.72 2.14 11.34
N SER A 396 6.03 2.19 10.04
CA SER A 396 6.19 3.43 9.29
C SER A 396 4.83 3.93 8.80
N THR A 397 4.75 5.18 8.35
CA THR A 397 3.51 5.74 7.78
C THR A 397 2.99 4.93 6.59
N GLY A 398 3.89 4.37 5.76
CA GLY A 398 3.53 3.52 4.63
C GLY A 398 2.97 2.15 5.01
N ASP A 399 3.15 1.74 6.26
CA ASP A 399 2.57 0.48 6.78
C ASP A 399 1.16 0.66 7.34
N LEU A 400 0.69 1.91 7.48
CA LEU A 400 -0.64 2.21 8.02
C LEU A 400 -1.71 2.03 6.95
N THR A 401 -2.91 1.62 7.37
CA THR A 401 -4.07 1.58 6.49
C THR A 401 -4.38 2.98 5.94
N PRO A 402 -5.01 3.13 4.77
CA PRO A 402 -5.40 4.44 4.23
C PRO A 402 -6.26 5.27 5.20
N ALA A 403 -7.13 4.61 5.96
CA ALA A 403 -7.93 5.25 7.01
C ALA A 403 -7.05 5.79 8.15
N ALA A 404 -6.05 5.00 8.59
CA ALA A 404 -5.09 5.42 9.60
C ALA A 404 -4.18 6.57 9.14
N GLN A 405 -3.70 6.53 7.89
CA GLN A 405 -2.92 7.63 7.30
C GLN A 405 -3.74 8.93 7.28
N SER A 406 -5.00 8.84 6.85
CA SER A 406 -5.94 9.97 6.84
C SER A 406 -6.16 10.56 8.24
N LEU A 407 -6.30 9.72 9.27
CA LEU A 407 -6.44 10.18 10.66
C LEU A 407 -5.19 10.88 11.19
N GLN A 408 -4.00 10.39 10.83
CA GLN A 408 -2.75 11.04 11.22
C GLN A 408 -2.62 12.42 10.54
N ALA A 409 -2.95 12.51 9.25
CA ALA A 409 -3.00 13.79 8.54
C ALA A 409 -4.04 14.74 9.14
N ALA A 410 -5.24 14.24 9.47
CA ALA A 410 -6.29 15.00 10.14
C ALA A 410 -5.82 15.57 11.48
N ALA A 411 -5.13 14.77 12.29
CA ALA A 411 -4.57 15.20 13.57
C ALA A 411 -3.64 16.40 13.41
N LEU A 412 -2.72 16.35 12.44
CA LEU A 412 -1.80 17.46 12.15
C LEU A 412 -2.53 18.69 11.62
N ASN A 413 -3.41 18.51 10.63
CA ASN A 413 -4.10 19.60 9.94
C ASN A 413 -5.05 20.36 10.87
N VAL A 414 -5.80 19.65 11.72
CA VAL A 414 -6.79 20.24 12.62
C VAL A 414 -6.14 20.84 13.85
N THR A 415 -5.21 20.13 14.51
CA THR A 415 -4.64 20.62 15.79
C THR A 415 -3.48 21.58 15.60
N ARG A 416 -2.85 21.58 14.41
CA ARG A 416 -1.64 22.37 14.09
C ARG A 416 -0.45 22.07 15.01
N TRP A 417 -0.44 20.89 15.64
CA TRP A 417 0.71 20.35 16.35
C TRP A 417 1.72 19.76 15.36
N ALA A 418 3.01 19.89 15.67
CA ALA A 418 4.08 19.29 14.86
C ALA A 418 4.18 17.76 15.03
N ASP A 419 3.57 17.21 16.07
CA ASP A 419 3.54 15.78 16.38
C ASP A 419 2.09 15.30 16.54
N ALA A 420 1.76 14.20 15.86
CA ALA A 420 0.46 13.53 15.89
C ALA A 420 0.45 12.28 16.80
N SER A 421 1.42 12.12 17.70
CA SER A 421 1.52 10.98 18.62
C SER A 421 0.25 10.73 19.44
N PHE A 422 -0.51 11.78 19.77
CA PHE A 422 -1.79 11.65 20.46
C PHE A 422 -2.85 10.87 19.65
N ALA A 423 -2.72 10.84 18.32
CA ALA A 423 -3.62 10.11 17.44
C ALA A 423 -3.23 8.63 17.31
N ALA A 424 -2.05 8.21 17.77
CA ALA A 424 -1.59 6.83 17.66
C ALA A 424 -2.54 5.79 18.31
N PRO A 425 -3.14 6.05 19.50
CA PRO A 425 -4.16 5.16 20.06
C PRO A 425 -5.44 5.10 19.21
N LEU A 426 -5.84 6.22 18.59
CA LEU A 426 -7.03 6.29 17.72
C LEU A 426 -6.81 5.51 16.42
N VAL A 427 -5.63 5.69 15.81
CA VAL A 427 -5.17 4.91 14.66
C VAL A 427 -5.19 3.42 14.99
N SER A 428 -4.66 3.04 16.15
CA SER A 428 -4.66 1.65 16.61
C SER A 428 -6.08 1.10 16.77
N ALA A 429 -7.00 1.89 17.34
CA ALA A 429 -8.38 1.47 17.56
C ALA A 429 -9.15 1.25 16.25
N VAL A 430 -8.93 2.11 15.24
CA VAL A 430 -9.51 1.97 13.90
C VAL A 430 -8.94 0.76 13.17
N ASN A 431 -7.62 0.58 13.23
CA ASN A 431 -6.96 -0.56 12.58
C ASN A 431 -7.38 -1.90 13.18
N ASN A 432 -7.64 -1.95 14.48
CA ASN A 432 -8.13 -3.15 15.16
C ASN A 432 -9.65 -3.36 15.01
N GLY A 433 -10.35 -2.51 14.26
CA GLY A 433 -11.81 -2.58 14.08
C GLY A 433 -12.63 -2.28 15.35
N THR A 434 -11.99 -1.77 16.41
CA THR A 434 -12.65 -1.45 17.68
C THR A 434 -13.35 -0.09 17.68
N GLN A 435 -13.03 0.77 16.72
CA GLN A 435 -13.60 2.10 16.54
C GLN A 435 -13.74 2.43 15.05
N SER A 436 -14.78 3.19 14.66
CA SER A 436 -14.90 3.70 13.28
C SER A 436 -13.97 4.89 13.04
N ALA A 437 -13.60 5.12 11.78
CA ALA A 437 -12.81 6.29 11.40
C ALA A 437 -13.51 7.61 11.76
N ASP A 438 -14.84 7.69 11.60
CA ASP A 438 -15.64 8.86 11.96
C ASP A 438 -15.59 9.15 13.47
N ALA A 439 -15.71 8.11 14.30
CA ALA A 439 -15.63 8.26 15.75
C ALA A 439 -14.21 8.69 16.18
N ALA A 440 -13.17 8.18 15.53
CA ALA A 440 -11.79 8.60 15.77
C ALA A 440 -11.54 10.05 15.34
N LEU A 441 -12.07 10.46 14.19
CA LEU A 441 -11.99 11.84 13.72
C LEU A 441 -12.68 12.80 14.70
N HIS A 442 -13.86 12.45 15.20
CA HIS A 442 -14.55 13.27 16.19
C HIS A 442 -13.73 13.47 17.48
N GLN A 443 -12.96 12.48 17.93
CA GLN A 443 -12.02 12.65 19.05
C GLN A 443 -10.89 13.65 18.74
N ILE A 444 -10.42 13.71 17.49
CA ILE A 444 -9.47 14.73 17.04
C ILE A 444 -10.12 16.12 17.08
N LEU A 445 -11.38 16.25 16.67
CA LEU A 445 -12.12 17.51 16.74
C LEU A 445 -12.32 17.98 18.19
N ILE A 446 -12.68 17.06 19.10
CA ILE A 446 -12.78 17.35 20.54
C ILE A 446 -11.45 17.89 21.07
N ARG A 447 -10.32 17.29 20.68
CA ARG A 447 -8.99 17.78 21.08
C ARG A 447 -8.73 19.21 20.59
N ALA A 448 -9.25 19.57 19.43
CA ALA A 448 -9.10 20.87 18.80
C ALA A 448 -9.94 21.98 19.48
N GLN A 449 -10.95 21.62 20.28
CA GLN A 449 -11.88 22.57 20.92
C GLN A 449 -11.17 23.61 21.79
N SER A 450 -10.09 23.22 22.48
CA SER A 450 -9.36 24.12 23.39
C SER A 450 -8.33 25.03 22.71
N ALA A 451 -8.12 24.90 21.40
CA ALA A 451 -7.14 25.71 20.67
C ALA A 451 -7.68 26.14 19.30
N THR A 452 -7.67 25.24 18.30
CA THR A 452 -8.13 25.55 16.95
C THR A 452 -9.54 26.15 16.93
N SER A 453 -10.50 25.53 17.63
CA SER A 453 -11.87 26.03 17.68
C SER A 453 -12.01 27.37 18.41
N VAL A 454 -11.10 27.68 19.35
CA VAL A 454 -11.07 29.00 20.00
C VAL A 454 -10.78 30.08 18.96
N ALA A 455 -9.75 29.85 18.14
CA ALA A 455 -9.35 30.80 17.11
C ALA A 455 -10.40 30.92 15.99
N THR A 456 -10.87 29.80 15.44
CA THR A 456 -11.81 29.81 14.31
C THR A 456 -13.15 30.47 14.67
N LEU A 457 -13.75 30.09 15.80
CA LEU A 457 -15.07 30.59 16.20
C LEU A 457 -15.04 32.05 16.63
N ALA A 458 -14.02 32.46 17.40
CA ALA A 458 -13.90 33.85 17.81
C ALA A 458 -13.67 34.76 16.60
N TYR A 459 -12.76 34.39 15.69
CA TYR A 459 -12.56 35.16 14.47
C TYR A 459 -13.80 35.19 13.59
N GLN A 460 -14.50 34.07 13.43
CA GLN A 460 -15.76 34.05 12.68
C GLN A 460 -16.77 35.05 13.27
N PHE A 461 -16.96 35.04 14.60
CA PHE A 461 -17.93 35.93 15.24
C PHE A 461 -17.55 37.41 15.11
N PHE A 462 -16.28 37.74 15.37
CA PHE A 462 -15.84 39.13 15.47
C PHE A 462 -15.43 39.75 14.12
N THR A 463 -15.00 38.93 13.16
CA THR A 463 -14.44 39.38 11.87
C THR A 463 -15.15 38.82 10.64
N GLY A 464 -16.10 37.90 10.81
CA GLY A 464 -16.89 37.30 9.72
C GLY A 464 -16.17 36.19 8.94
N SER A 465 -14.96 35.82 9.32
CA SER A 465 -14.21 34.71 8.72
C SER A 465 -13.25 34.09 9.72
N THR A 466 -12.83 32.85 9.48
CA THR A 466 -11.74 32.21 10.20
C THR A 466 -10.39 32.86 9.87
N PRO A 467 -9.35 32.75 10.73
CA PRO A 467 -8.00 33.18 10.36
C PRO A 467 -7.52 32.38 9.15
N GLY A 468 -6.70 32.97 8.27
CA GLY A 468 -5.99 32.24 7.23
C GLY A 468 -4.95 31.26 7.80
N ALA A 469 -4.35 30.40 6.97
CA ALA A 469 -3.40 29.37 7.41
C ALA A 469 -2.24 29.94 8.27
N GLY A 470 -1.57 31.00 7.80
CA GLY A 470 -0.51 31.66 8.57
C GLY A 470 -1.00 32.32 9.86
N GLY A 471 -2.25 32.78 9.89
CA GLY A 471 -2.91 33.26 11.11
C GLY A 471 -3.13 32.12 12.12
N MET A 472 -3.57 30.96 11.64
CA MET A 472 -3.69 29.76 12.49
C MET A 472 -2.33 29.31 13.03
N ASP A 473 -1.25 29.38 12.24
CA ASP A 473 0.09 29.07 12.74
C ASP A 473 0.53 30.03 13.84
N TYR A 474 0.25 31.33 13.68
CA TYR A 474 0.52 32.33 14.72
C TYR A 474 -0.32 32.11 15.98
N LEU A 475 -1.58 31.70 15.86
CA LEU A 475 -2.50 31.64 17.00
C LEU A 475 -2.47 30.30 17.74
N VAL A 476 -2.15 29.20 17.05
CA VAL A 476 -2.35 27.84 17.55
C VAL A 476 -1.07 27.01 17.57
N SER A 477 -0.18 27.15 16.59
CA SER A 477 0.95 26.21 16.45
C SER A 477 2.00 26.41 17.56
N PRO A 478 2.41 25.34 18.29
CA PRO A 478 3.49 25.43 19.27
C PRO A 478 4.84 25.86 18.68
N THR A 479 5.07 25.58 17.39
CA THR A 479 6.27 25.96 16.64
C THR A 479 6.08 27.23 15.82
N GLY A 480 4.92 27.88 15.96
CA GLY A 480 4.61 29.14 15.30
C GLY A 480 5.38 30.32 15.88
N PRO A 481 5.33 31.49 15.23
CA PRO A 481 6.09 32.68 15.62
C PRO A 481 5.63 33.33 16.95
N ASN A 482 4.50 32.90 17.53
CA ASN A 482 3.94 33.44 18.77
C ASN A 482 4.23 32.51 19.95
N ALA A 483 5.05 32.98 20.90
CA ALA A 483 5.39 32.24 22.11
C ALA A 483 4.17 31.99 23.03
N ASN A 484 3.14 32.85 22.96
CA ASN A 484 1.91 32.77 23.77
C ASN A 484 0.71 32.31 22.91
N ASN A 485 0.91 31.32 22.04
CA ASN A 485 -0.17 30.71 21.26
C ASN A 485 -1.11 29.87 22.15
N LEU A 486 -2.27 29.46 21.62
CA LEU A 486 -3.30 28.72 22.36
C LEU A 486 -2.86 27.34 22.88
N ASN A 487 -1.76 26.77 22.37
CA ASN A 487 -1.15 25.54 22.86
C ASN A 487 0.08 25.77 23.76
N SER A 488 0.45 27.03 24.02
CA SER A 488 1.60 27.38 24.87
C SER A 488 1.34 27.17 26.36
N ALA A 489 2.41 27.21 27.15
CA ALA A 489 2.35 27.15 28.62
C ALA A 489 1.41 28.20 29.24
N TYR A 490 1.27 29.38 28.60
CA TYR A 490 0.40 30.45 29.07
C TYR A 490 -1.05 29.99 29.22
N TYR A 491 -1.58 29.19 28.28
CA TYR A 491 -2.98 28.76 28.29
C TYR A 491 -3.20 27.45 29.07
N GLN A 492 -2.17 26.75 29.54
CA GLN A 492 -2.31 25.40 30.12
C GLN A 492 -3.20 25.37 31.38
N SER A 493 -3.22 26.43 32.18
CA SER A 493 -4.06 26.52 33.39
C SER A 493 -5.48 27.05 33.13
N PHE A 494 -5.80 27.42 31.89
CA PHE A 494 -7.10 28.00 31.55
C PHE A 494 -8.11 26.89 31.29
N SER A 495 -9.30 27.01 31.87
CA SER A 495 -10.45 26.21 31.47
C SER A 495 -10.82 26.49 30.00
N LEU A 496 -11.62 25.62 29.40
CA LEU A 496 -12.13 25.81 28.04
C LEU A 496 -12.79 27.19 27.91
N GLU A 497 -13.71 27.50 28.82
CA GLU A 497 -14.45 28.76 28.85
C GLU A 497 -13.50 29.96 28.97
N ASN A 498 -12.49 29.88 29.83
CA ASN A 498 -11.55 30.98 30.04
C ASN A 498 -10.62 31.20 28.85
N ARG A 499 -10.32 30.16 28.05
CA ARG A 499 -9.60 30.31 26.77
C ARG A 499 -10.44 31.15 25.80
N TYR A 500 -11.71 30.83 25.63
CA TYR A 500 -12.61 31.60 24.77
C TYR A 500 -12.84 33.01 25.29
N ILE A 501 -13.07 33.21 26.59
CA ILE A 501 -13.25 34.54 27.20
C ILE A 501 -12.02 35.40 26.95
N ASN A 502 -10.82 34.90 27.28
CA ASN A 502 -9.58 35.65 27.11
C ASN A 502 -9.36 36.05 25.64
N PHE A 503 -9.57 35.10 24.73
CA PHE A 503 -9.37 35.33 23.30
C PHE A 503 -10.39 36.32 22.73
N ALA A 504 -11.67 36.18 23.10
CA ALA A 504 -12.75 37.06 22.67
C ALA A 504 -12.56 38.50 23.17
N VAL A 505 -12.13 38.69 24.43
CA VAL A 505 -11.83 40.03 24.97
C VAL A 505 -10.71 40.68 24.16
N ASN A 506 -9.61 39.97 23.91
CA ASN A 506 -8.50 40.50 23.11
C ASN A 506 -8.97 40.91 21.70
N LEU A 507 -9.75 40.05 21.02
CA LEU A 507 -10.16 40.28 19.65
C LEU A 507 -11.26 41.35 19.50
N GLY A 508 -12.27 41.33 20.38
CA GLY A 508 -13.46 42.17 20.32
C GLY A 508 -13.34 43.50 21.06
N LYS A 509 -12.46 43.63 22.06
CA LYS A 509 -12.24 44.91 22.77
C LYS A 509 -11.12 45.74 22.14
N ALA A 510 -10.04 45.11 21.70
CA ALA A 510 -8.81 45.79 21.29
C ALA A 510 -8.21 45.31 19.96
N GLY A 511 -8.71 44.21 19.41
CA GLY A 511 -8.17 43.57 18.21
C GLY A 511 -8.91 43.91 16.93
N ALA A 512 -8.69 43.09 15.90
CA ALA A 512 -9.23 43.28 14.56
C ALA A 512 -10.78 43.31 14.51
N GLY A 513 -11.45 42.73 15.50
CA GLY A 513 -12.91 42.71 15.60
C GLY A 513 -13.53 43.87 16.36
N GLN A 514 -12.73 44.82 16.87
CA GLN A 514 -13.24 45.85 17.76
C GLN A 514 -14.26 46.76 17.09
N ALA A 515 -13.99 47.23 15.88
CA ALA A 515 -14.84 48.22 15.21
C ALA A 515 -16.21 47.63 14.84
N SER A 516 -16.22 46.41 14.29
CA SER A 516 -17.46 45.67 13.97
C SER A 516 -18.26 45.35 15.23
N PHE A 517 -17.59 44.92 16.30
CA PHE A 517 -18.26 44.59 17.56
C PHE A 517 -18.82 45.84 18.26
N GLN A 518 -18.09 46.95 18.27
CA GLN A 518 -18.56 48.23 18.78
C GLN A 518 -19.82 48.69 18.04
N ALA A 519 -19.83 48.61 16.71
CA ALA A 519 -21.00 48.96 15.90
C ALA A 519 -22.21 48.06 16.19
N GLY A 520 -21.98 46.76 16.41
CA GLY A 520 -23.05 45.78 16.61
C GLY A 520 -23.59 45.66 18.04
N TYR A 521 -22.76 45.93 19.05
CA TYR A 521 -23.03 45.62 20.47
C TYR A 521 -22.73 46.77 21.44
N GLY A 522 -22.08 47.85 20.99
CA GLY A 522 -21.62 48.93 21.86
C GLY A 522 -22.75 49.62 22.64
N SER A 523 -23.88 49.88 21.98
CA SER A 523 -25.04 50.56 22.57
C SER A 523 -25.98 49.65 23.37
N LEU A 524 -25.81 48.33 23.29
CA LEU A 524 -26.71 47.36 23.93
C LEU A 524 -26.46 47.28 25.44
N SER A 525 -27.49 46.94 26.21
CA SER A 525 -27.28 46.43 27.57
C SER A 525 -26.60 45.04 27.51
N LEU A 526 -26.02 44.57 28.61
CA LEU A 526 -25.45 43.21 28.65
C LEU A 526 -26.51 42.13 28.35
N GLY A 527 -27.76 42.32 28.79
CA GLY A 527 -28.87 41.40 28.52
C GLY A 527 -29.25 41.36 27.04
N ASP A 528 -29.37 42.52 26.39
CA ASP A 528 -29.70 42.61 24.96
C ASP A 528 -28.55 42.08 24.09
N ALA A 529 -27.30 42.36 24.50
CA ALA A 529 -26.12 41.81 23.89
C ALA A 529 -26.11 40.28 23.99
N LEU A 530 -26.43 39.71 25.16
CA LEU A 530 -26.53 38.26 25.34
C LEU A 530 -27.60 37.66 24.44
N SER A 531 -28.80 38.25 24.40
CA SER A 531 -29.89 37.78 23.55
C SER A 531 -29.47 37.72 22.07
N LYS A 532 -28.84 38.79 21.57
CA LYS A 532 -28.36 38.88 20.19
C LYS A 532 -27.23 37.88 19.89
N ALA A 533 -26.25 37.77 20.79
CA ALA A 533 -25.14 36.83 20.62
C ALA A 533 -25.62 35.39 20.68
N TYR A 534 -26.51 35.05 21.61
CA TYR A 534 -27.10 33.73 21.74
C TYR A 534 -27.86 33.33 20.47
N ALA A 535 -28.72 34.22 19.94
CA ALA A 535 -29.41 33.96 18.68
C ALA A 535 -28.45 33.73 17.51
N THR A 536 -27.32 34.44 17.49
CA THR A 536 -26.28 34.28 16.46
C THR A 536 -25.55 32.94 16.59
N ILE A 537 -25.20 32.53 17.82
CA ILE A 537 -24.35 31.36 18.09
C ILE A 537 -25.16 30.06 18.03
N PHE A 538 -26.37 30.07 18.60
CA PHE A 538 -27.21 28.89 18.78
C PHE A 538 -28.33 28.78 17.74
N GLY A 539 -28.60 29.83 16.95
CA GLY A 539 -29.66 29.84 15.94
C GLY A 539 -31.07 30.08 16.49
N SER A 540 -31.22 30.37 17.80
CA SER A 540 -32.53 30.64 18.42
C SER A 540 -32.46 31.75 19.48
N THR A 541 -33.52 32.55 19.58
CA THR A 541 -33.57 33.66 20.56
C THR A 541 -33.91 33.11 21.95
N PRO A 542 -33.10 33.40 22.99
CA PRO A 542 -33.36 32.88 24.33
C PRO A 542 -34.53 33.62 25.00
N SER A 543 -35.23 32.95 25.91
CA SER A 543 -36.26 33.58 26.74
C SER A 543 -35.65 34.56 27.76
N ALA A 544 -36.44 35.53 28.24
CA ALA A 544 -35.99 36.46 29.29
C ALA A 544 -35.54 35.73 30.58
N GLY A 545 -36.21 34.63 30.94
CA GLY A 545 -35.82 33.78 32.06
C GLY A 545 -34.46 33.10 31.83
N LYS A 546 -34.20 32.61 30.62
CA LYS A 546 -32.90 32.05 30.24
C LYS A 546 -31.81 33.11 30.32
N ILE A 547 -32.03 34.32 29.80
CA ILE A 547 -31.07 35.43 29.91
C ILE A 547 -30.73 35.72 31.38
N ALA A 548 -31.74 35.81 32.25
CA ALA A 548 -31.53 36.04 33.67
C ALA A 548 -30.70 34.91 34.32
N LEU A 549 -30.96 33.64 33.99
CA LEU A 549 -30.16 32.51 34.48
C LEU A 549 -28.71 32.54 33.97
N LEU A 550 -28.52 32.92 32.71
CA LEU A 550 -27.19 33.00 32.08
C LEU A 550 -26.37 34.19 32.60
N LEU A 551 -26.98 35.25 33.13
CA LEU A 551 -26.25 36.38 33.73
C LEU A 551 -26.12 36.30 35.24
N ASN A 552 -27.16 35.83 35.95
CA ASN A 552 -27.23 35.87 37.41
C ASN A 552 -26.81 34.57 38.08
N GLY A 553 -26.50 33.51 37.31
CA GLY A 553 -25.95 32.29 37.86
C GLY A 553 -24.65 32.57 38.62
N MET A 554 -24.52 32.02 39.82
CA MET A 554 -23.33 32.20 40.66
C MET A 554 -22.17 31.32 40.13
N VAL A 555 -20.99 31.90 39.99
CA VAL A 555 -19.75 31.23 39.56
C VAL A 555 -18.62 31.52 40.56
N PRO A 556 -17.61 30.63 40.68
CA PRO A 556 -16.46 30.90 41.54
C PRO A 556 -15.69 32.16 41.10
N ASP A 557 -15.31 33.01 42.05
CA ASP A 557 -14.56 34.26 41.80
C ASP A 557 -13.03 34.08 41.73
N GLY A 558 -12.53 32.86 41.97
CA GLY A 558 -11.10 32.55 42.04
C GLY A 558 -10.40 33.03 43.31
N LEU A 559 -11.12 33.65 44.24
CA LEU A 559 -10.65 34.15 45.54
C LEU A 559 -11.28 33.40 46.74
N GLY A 560 -12.03 32.32 46.46
CA GLY A 560 -12.68 31.49 47.46
C GLY A 560 -14.14 31.88 47.75
N GLY A 561 -14.72 32.78 46.96
CA GLY A 561 -16.13 33.17 47.00
C GLY A 561 -16.88 32.83 45.71
N THR A 562 -18.08 33.41 45.57
CA THR A 562 -18.86 33.33 44.32
C THR A 562 -19.39 34.71 43.93
N GLU A 563 -19.48 34.94 42.62
CA GLU A 563 -20.05 36.15 42.03
C GLU A 563 -21.06 35.80 40.95
N THR A 564 -21.89 36.75 40.53
CA THR A 564 -22.77 36.53 39.37
C THR A 564 -21.93 36.41 38.10
N ARG A 565 -22.40 35.62 37.13
CA ARG A 565 -21.70 35.47 35.85
C ARG A 565 -21.50 36.81 35.11
N ALA A 566 -22.42 37.77 35.29
CA ALA A 566 -22.25 39.13 34.78
C ALA A 566 -21.05 39.87 35.41
N GLN A 567 -20.83 39.71 36.72
CA GLN A 567 -19.65 40.27 37.40
C GLN A 567 -18.37 39.58 36.95
N TYR A 568 -18.41 38.25 36.79
CA TYR A 568 -17.31 37.48 36.22
C TYR A 568 -16.92 37.99 34.83
N PHE A 569 -17.88 38.22 33.93
CA PHE A 569 -17.59 38.82 32.63
C PHE A 569 -17.01 40.22 32.74
N ALA A 570 -17.50 41.04 33.69
CA ALA A 570 -16.99 42.39 33.91
C ALA A 570 -15.56 42.39 34.46
N PHE A 571 -15.19 41.39 35.26
CA PHE A 571 -13.83 41.18 35.73
C PHE A 571 -12.87 40.94 34.55
N TYR A 572 -13.21 40.11 33.56
CA TYR A 572 -12.36 39.96 32.38
C TYR A 572 -12.44 41.17 31.42
N GLY A 573 -13.62 41.81 31.35
CA GLY A 573 -13.86 42.96 30.50
C GLY A 573 -13.11 44.22 30.93
N GLN A 574 -12.93 44.44 32.24
CA GLN A 574 -12.24 45.61 32.82
C GLN A 574 -12.79 46.95 32.33
N ASP A 575 -14.10 47.01 32.06
CA ASP A 575 -14.78 48.22 31.54
C ASP A 575 -16.23 48.37 32.03
N GLY A 576 -16.55 47.71 33.15
CA GLY A 576 -17.86 47.75 33.80
C GLY A 576 -18.92 46.90 33.08
N LEU A 577 -20.07 46.69 33.74
CA LEU A 577 -21.08 45.70 33.33
C LEU A 577 -21.60 45.84 31.89
N ASN A 578 -21.59 47.04 31.31
CA ASN A 578 -22.05 47.30 29.94
C ASN A 578 -20.92 47.68 28.98
N GLY A 579 -19.67 47.56 29.41
CA GLY A 579 -18.51 47.81 28.58
C GLY A 579 -18.36 46.79 27.44
N LEU A 580 -17.60 47.16 26.42
CA LEU A 580 -17.42 46.36 25.22
C LEU A 580 -16.68 45.05 25.53
N GLY A 581 -15.64 45.10 26.36
CA GLY A 581 -14.89 43.96 26.85
C GLY A 581 -15.75 42.99 27.63
N THR A 582 -16.63 43.48 28.49
CA THR A 582 -17.57 42.64 29.25
C THR A 582 -18.52 41.86 28.32
N LYS A 583 -19.01 42.50 27.26
CA LYS A 583 -19.82 41.82 26.23
C LYS A 583 -19.00 40.83 25.41
N ALA A 584 -17.73 41.15 25.11
CA ALA A 584 -16.83 40.23 24.42
C ALA A 584 -16.52 38.99 25.27
N ALA A 585 -16.32 39.14 26.58
CA ALA A 585 -16.18 38.03 27.53
C ALA A 585 -17.43 37.14 27.52
N MET A 586 -18.63 37.74 27.56
CA MET A 586 -19.90 37.00 27.45
C MET A 586 -20.00 36.20 26.15
N VAL A 587 -19.64 36.80 25.00
CA VAL A 587 -19.62 36.10 23.71
C VAL A 587 -18.64 34.93 23.72
N GLY A 588 -17.41 35.14 24.23
CA GLY A 588 -16.42 34.08 24.36
C GLY A 588 -16.96 32.92 25.19
N TRP A 589 -17.57 33.22 26.33
CA TRP A 589 -18.22 32.20 27.15
C TRP A 589 -19.30 31.43 26.39
N LEU A 590 -20.22 32.11 25.69
CA LEU A 590 -21.26 31.44 24.89
C LEU A 590 -20.68 30.53 23.79
N LEU A 591 -19.61 30.94 23.11
CA LEU A 591 -18.92 30.11 22.12
C LEU A 591 -18.32 28.84 22.77
N GLY A 592 -17.71 28.99 23.95
CA GLY A 592 -17.18 27.88 24.72
C GLY A 592 -18.29 26.90 25.16
N GLU A 593 -19.42 27.40 25.64
CA GLU A 593 -20.57 26.57 26.03
C GLU A 593 -21.21 25.86 24.82
N ALA A 594 -21.30 26.53 23.66
CA ALA A 594 -21.81 25.92 22.43
C ALA A 594 -20.95 24.71 21.99
N VAL A 595 -19.63 24.87 22.00
CA VAL A 595 -18.69 23.80 21.66
C VAL A 595 -18.70 22.68 22.69
N LYS A 596 -18.76 23.02 23.98
CA LYS A 596 -18.80 22.05 25.08
C LYS A 596 -20.04 21.16 25.04
N ALA A 597 -21.19 21.75 24.67
CA ALA A 597 -22.45 21.04 24.57
C ALA A 597 -22.70 20.44 23.16
N ASP A 598 -21.82 20.73 22.20
CA ASP A 598 -21.94 20.32 20.80
C ASP A 598 -23.29 20.70 20.16
N ILE A 599 -23.67 21.98 20.32
CA ILE A 599 -24.95 22.50 19.87
C ILE A 599 -24.83 23.88 19.22
N GLY A 600 -25.77 24.17 18.33
CA GLY A 600 -25.93 25.48 17.72
C GLY A 600 -25.11 25.66 16.44
N ASP A 601 -25.56 26.63 15.65
CA ASP A 601 -25.00 26.97 14.33
C ASP A 601 -23.48 27.08 14.35
N TYR A 602 -22.91 27.77 15.34
CA TYR A 602 -21.45 28.01 15.37
C TYR A 602 -20.65 26.74 15.64
N ALA A 603 -20.98 25.97 16.68
CA ALA A 603 -20.24 24.77 17.05
C ALA A 603 -20.31 23.71 15.94
N LEU A 604 -21.52 23.42 15.45
CA LEU A 604 -21.74 22.38 14.44
C LEU A 604 -21.19 22.78 13.06
N SER A 605 -21.24 24.07 12.71
CA SER A 605 -20.57 24.54 11.48
C SER A 605 -19.05 24.45 11.59
N ASN A 606 -18.49 24.69 12.78
CA ASN A 606 -17.05 24.56 13.00
C ASN A 606 -16.61 23.10 12.93
N ASP A 607 -17.39 22.17 13.45
CA ASP A 607 -17.09 20.74 13.34
C ASP A 607 -17.15 20.26 11.89
N ALA A 608 -18.14 20.73 11.11
CA ALA A 608 -18.19 20.49 9.68
C ALA A 608 -16.99 21.11 8.93
N PHE A 609 -16.59 22.33 9.29
CA PHE A 609 -15.40 23.00 8.73
C PHE A 609 -14.10 22.27 9.06
N LEU A 610 -13.89 21.88 10.32
CA LEU A 610 -12.69 21.16 10.74
C LEU A 610 -12.64 19.73 10.18
N THR A 611 -13.79 19.10 9.93
CA THR A 611 -13.87 17.86 9.15
C THR A 611 -13.38 18.08 7.71
N ALA A 612 -13.75 19.18 7.07
CA ALA A 612 -13.24 19.52 5.74
C ALA A 612 -11.74 19.82 5.74
N ILE A 613 -11.22 20.48 6.78
CA ILE A 613 -9.78 20.70 6.98
C ILE A 613 -9.05 19.37 7.16
N ALA A 614 -9.59 18.46 7.98
CA ALA A 614 -9.03 17.13 8.22
C ALA A 614 -8.87 16.34 6.92
N ASN A 615 -9.88 16.43 6.04
CA ASN A 615 -9.91 15.73 4.75
C ASN A 615 -9.15 16.48 3.65
N GLY A 616 -8.58 17.65 3.92
CA GLY A 616 -7.86 18.46 2.93
C GLY A 616 -8.77 19.03 1.83
N THR A 617 -10.08 19.11 2.05
CA THR A 617 -11.05 19.58 1.05
C THR A 617 -11.34 21.08 1.13
N THR A 618 -10.78 21.77 2.14
CA THR A 618 -10.88 23.23 2.30
C THR A 618 -9.58 23.79 2.88
N THR A 619 -9.52 25.13 2.99
CA THR A 619 -8.44 25.85 3.64
C THR A 619 -8.98 26.81 4.70
N TYR A 620 -8.10 27.25 5.60
CA TYR A 620 -8.37 28.31 6.57
C TYR A 620 -8.51 29.68 5.87
N GLY A 621 -9.26 30.60 6.47
CA GLY A 621 -9.51 31.94 5.89
C GLY A 621 -10.86 32.08 5.20
N VAL A 622 -11.83 31.24 5.59
CA VAL A 622 -13.18 31.19 5.00
C VAL A 622 -14.24 31.79 5.92
N ASP A 623 -15.35 32.26 5.34
CA ASP A 623 -16.60 32.49 6.07
C ASP A 623 -17.20 31.14 6.47
N LEU A 624 -16.97 30.75 7.73
CA LEU A 624 -17.35 29.46 8.29
C LEU A 624 -18.87 29.29 8.32
N ILE A 625 -19.62 30.33 8.72
CA ILE A 625 -21.08 30.24 8.81
C ILE A 625 -21.68 30.26 7.41
N GLY A 626 -21.20 31.13 6.52
CA GLY A 626 -21.70 31.21 5.15
C GLY A 626 -21.51 29.93 4.34
N GLN A 627 -20.50 29.11 4.67
CA GLN A 627 -20.19 27.88 3.94
C GLN A 627 -20.71 26.60 4.61
N TYR A 628 -20.69 26.51 5.95
CA TYR A 628 -20.90 25.24 6.64
C TYR A 628 -22.21 25.16 7.43
N ASN A 629 -22.93 26.27 7.65
CA ASN A 629 -24.18 26.24 8.42
C ASN A 629 -25.29 25.49 7.68
N LYS A 630 -26.13 24.79 8.45
CA LYS A 630 -27.28 24.02 7.94
C LYS A 630 -28.49 24.24 8.83
N PRO A 631 -29.72 24.18 8.28
CA PRO A 631 -30.94 24.33 9.08
C PRO A 631 -31.05 23.33 10.26
N SER A 632 -30.43 22.16 10.14
CA SER A 632 -30.40 21.14 11.20
C SER A 632 -29.52 21.50 12.40
N TYR A 633 -28.69 22.55 12.31
CA TYR A 633 -27.79 22.97 13.39
C TYR A 633 -28.44 23.92 14.38
N HIS A 634 -29.59 24.51 14.00
CA HIS A 634 -30.35 25.40 14.88
C HIS A 634 -30.75 24.67 16.15
N TYR A 635 -30.44 25.28 17.29
CA TYR A 635 -30.78 24.72 18.59
C TYR A 635 -32.28 24.90 18.86
N ILE A 636 -33.02 23.79 18.85
CA ILE A 636 -34.48 23.73 19.04
C ILE A 636 -34.83 23.32 20.48
N SER A 637 -34.35 24.05 21.50
CA SER A 637 -34.96 23.95 22.84
C SER A 637 -34.77 25.23 23.67
N GLY A 638 -35.78 25.54 24.50
CA GLY A 638 -35.97 26.82 25.20
C GLY A 638 -35.21 27.02 26.49
#